data_AF-A0A952S541-F1
#
_entry.id   AF-A0A952S541-F1
#
_cell.length_a   1.000
_cell.length_b   1.000
_cell.length_c   1.000
_cell.angle_alpha   90.00
_cell.angle_beta   90.00
_cell.angle_gamma   90.00
#
_symmetry.space_group_name_H-M   'P 1'
#
loop_
_entity.id
_entity.type
_entity.pdbx_description
1 polymer ?
#
loop_
_entity_poly.entity_id
_entity_poly.type
_entity_poly.pdbx_seq_one_letter_code
_entity_poly.pdbx_strand_id
1 'polypeptide(L)'
;MGGSGVLIFCGKKRYQLVGSKRFDGKSEFGFTLIRKHPLSDEEKGTRKNTWYEFLKIDGKIPSFDFDEMDLGIFNRKFVSGTIIKLYSYDLPSGSRSVISRNLNRSLNEYLFEPALPIYTIDKKERYPQDKNLQRELYGLKRRLEEVGDKYVESKSSISVSDGHSGEMKVHFYLFKPIVEDKAVKDSRTTIRQEFFLNNMSVLFSLNGQVHGDYTSEFITRSLKYPLFKDYLLIHVDCTNLNYDVRNELFMASRDRIKGGEESRRIREKLADSLRKSVLDEWYKKRKESISVTTSESDDLLRSFTKNLPLNSDLMQLLNQSFKLTELQPKPKQERQSSNQNRKHSQKETFRPHRFPSFLRLDKKNDGTTPVAQIPVGGDRTLRFMTDVENEYLDRIEEPGDLRVELLGLGRNETTGGNSTGQPKKIEDVFNVVKTSPNEGVIKIVLNPAKNIRVGDTAQIKVTLSGAGEDFNEVFFVQVSDQEKKESKKSQVSVDEPIGLPECIRVYETEREGTKTWADLENNGIEFNYDVIMHPFAESDRLEKIYVNMDSSVLKNYRSKLKGGIEQYEIADKRYVSAVYFHTLFLYTIIKSRKYSLQQGETDEPRELSEFLKDLFQNHYASFLLNFGLDQLIESFD
;
A
#
# COMPACT_ATOMS: atom_id res chain seq x y z
N MET A 1 0.08 -23.44 -14.53
CA MET A 1 -0.21 -24.31 -13.37
C MET A 1 -1.61 -24.02 -12.87
N GLY A 2 -2.52 -24.96 -13.11
CA GLY A 2 -3.94 -24.93 -12.70
C GLY A 2 -4.63 -26.27 -12.98
N GLY A 3 -3.85 -27.33 -13.22
CA GLY A 3 -4.33 -28.67 -13.55
C GLY A 3 -4.74 -29.41 -12.28
N SER A 4 -4.02 -30.45 -11.91
CA SER A 4 -4.40 -31.33 -10.78
C SER A 4 -4.43 -30.65 -9.40
N GLY A 5 -3.85 -29.45 -9.25
CA GLY A 5 -3.87 -28.67 -8.02
C GLY A 5 -5.28 -28.28 -7.56
N VAL A 6 -6.24 -28.10 -8.47
CA VAL A 6 -7.63 -27.74 -8.09
C VAL A 6 -8.44 -28.92 -7.57
N LEU A 7 -7.99 -30.16 -7.83
CA LEU A 7 -8.71 -31.37 -7.46
C LEU A 7 -8.85 -31.53 -5.95
N ILE A 8 -7.91 -30.97 -5.16
CA ILE A 8 -7.98 -30.96 -3.69
C ILE A 8 -9.16 -30.16 -3.14
N PHE A 9 -9.80 -29.34 -3.97
CA PHE A 9 -11.01 -28.60 -3.63
C PHE A 9 -12.28 -29.25 -4.19
N CYS A 10 -12.17 -30.31 -5.00
CA CYS A 10 -13.32 -30.96 -5.67
C CYS A 10 -13.94 -32.09 -4.84
N GLY A 11 -14.69 -31.77 -3.78
CA GLY A 11 -15.41 -32.72 -2.93
C GLY A 11 -14.55 -33.86 -2.37
N LYS A 12 -15.14 -34.86 -1.69
CA LYS A 12 -14.35 -35.97 -1.12
C LYS A 12 -13.72 -36.88 -2.19
N LYS A 13 -14.32 -36.94 -3.38
CA LYS A 13 -13.93 -37.85 -4.46
C LYS A 13 -12.94 -37.26 -5.47
N ARG A 14 -12.65 -35.96 -5.41
CA ARG A 14 -11.57 -35.30 -6.16
C ARG A 14 -11.65 -35.51 -7.67
N TYR A 15 -12.83 -35.31 -8.27
CA TYR A 15 -13.06 -35.47 -9.71
C TYR A 15 -13.13 -34.13 -10.46
N GLN A 16 -12.56 -34.11 -11.65
CA GLN A 16 -12.70 -33.07 -12.67
C GLN A 16 -13.06 -33.72 -14.00
N LEU A 17 -13.94 -33.08 -14.77
CA LEU A 17 -14.14 -33.42 -16.19
C LEU A 17 -13.45 -32.37 -17.05
N VAL A 18 -12.73 -32.84 -18.07
CA VAL A 18 -12.19 -32.02 -19.14
C VAL A 18 -12.75 -32.56 -20.45
N GLY A 19 -13.38 -31.70 -21.24
CA GLY A 19 -13.87 -32.05 -22.58
C GLY A 19 -13.51 -30.97 -23.58
N SER A 20 -13.21 -31.34 -24.82
CA SER A 20 -12.84 -30.38 -25.85
C SER A 20 -13.27 -30.84 -27.24
N LYS A 21 -13.77 -29.90 -28.05
CA LYS A 21 -14.03 -30.07 -29.48
C LYS A 21 -13.38 -28.91 -30.22
N ARG A 22 -12.65 -29.24 -31.29
CA ARG A 22 -11.97 -28.25 -32.13
C ARG A 22 -13.00 -27.32 -32.79
N PHE A 23 -12.64 -26.05 -32.94
CA PHE A 23 -13.57 -25.00 -33.39
C PHE A 23 -14.02 -25.15 -34.85
N ASP A 24 -13.24 -25.83 -35.70
CA ASP A 24 -13.48 -25.97 -37.14
C ASP A 24 -14.27 -27.23 -37.51
N GLY A 25 -14.81 -27.95 -36.53
CA GLY A 25 -15.63 -29.14 -36.75
C GLY A 25 -14.86 -30.36 -37.25
N LYS A 26 -13.53 -30.31 -37.37
CA LYS A 26 -12.71 -31.42 -37.91
C LYS A 26 -12.42 -32.54 -36.91
N SER A 27 -12.93 -32.45 -35.69
CA SER A 27 -12.71 -33.46 -34.66
C SER A 27 -14.00 -33.76 -33.92
N GLU A 28 -14.13 -35.02 -33.49
CA GLU A 28 -15.08 -35.39 -32.45
C GLU A 28 -14.81 -34.60 -31.16
N PHE A 29 -15.81 -34.55 -30.28
CA PHE A 29 -15.63 -34.08 -28.93
C PHE A 29 -15.03 -35.18 -28.08
N GLY A 30 -13.80 -34.97 -27.62
CA GLY A 30 -13.15 -35.87 -26.67
C GLY A 30 -13.37 -35.41 -25.23
N PHE A 31 -13.61 -36.34 -24.31
CA PHE A 31 -13.68 -36.01 -22.88
C PHE A 31 -12.97 -37.03 -22.01
N THR A 32 -12.55 -36.59 -20.82
CA THR A 32 -11.98 -37.46 -19.81
C THR A 32 -12.35 -37.00 -18.40
N LEU A 33 -12.40 -37.95 -17.48
CA LEU A 33 -12.52 -37.71 -16.05
C LEU A 33 -11.15 -37.88 -15.41
N ILE A 34 -10.71 -36.86 -14.69
CA ILE A 34 -9.44 -36.82 -13.98
C ILE A 34 -9.72 -36.95 -12.48
N ARG A 35 -8.94 -37.78 -11.79
CA ARG A 35 -8.97 -37.89 -10.32
C ARG A 35 -7.59 -38.15 -9.73
N LYS A 36 -7.45 -37.90 -8.44
CA LYS A 36 -6.32 -38.43 -7.66
C LYS A 36 -6.51 -39.93 -7.45
N HIS A 37 -5.47 -40.72 -7.66
CA HIS A 37 -5.53 -42.16 -7.41
C HIS A 37 -5.78 -42.44 -5.91
N PRO A 38 -6.83 -43.20 -5.55
CA PRO A 38 -7.07 -43.62 -4.19
C PRO A 38 -6.18 -44.84 -3.86
N LEU A 39 -5.08 -44.62 -3.15
CA LEU A 39 -4.14 -45.68 -2.76
C LEU A 39 -4.85 -46.78 -1.96
N SER A 40 -4.63 -48.03 -2.36
CA SER A 40 -5.02 -49.23 -1.59
C SER A 40 -4.22 -49.31 -0.28
N ASP A 41 -4.65 -50.18 0.65
CA ASP A 41 -3.93 -50.35 1.92
C ASP A 41 -2.51 -50.91 1.73
N GLU A 42 -2.30 -51.76 0.72
CA GLU A 42 -0.97 -52.25 0.34
C GLU A 42 -0.10 -51.13 -0.25
N GLU A 43 -0.70 -50.27 -1.10
CA GLU A 43 0.03 -49.17 -1.72
C GLU A 43 0.42 -48.11 -0.69
N LYS A 44 -0.37 -47.87 0.36
CA LYS A 44 0.01 -46.96 1.46
C LYS A 44 1.31 -47.41 2.15
N GLY A 45 1.58 -48.72 2.20
CA GLY A 45 2.81 -49.27 2.78
C GLY A 45 4.03 -49.23 1.84
N THR A 46 3.81 -49.24 0.52
CA THR A 46 4.88 -49.42 -0.48
C THR A 46 5.14 -48.18 -1.35
N ARG A 47 4.13 -47.35 -1.58
CA ARG A 47 4.16 -46.17 -2.45
C ARG A 47 4.13 -44.90 -1.61
N LYS A 48 5.18 -44.07 -1.75
CA LYS A 48 5.25 -42.76 -1.07
C LYS A 48 4.66 -41.61 -1.89
N ASN A 49 4.52 -41.77 -3.21
CA ASN A 49 4.07 -40.73 -4.13
C ASN A 49 2.62 -40.96 -4.56
N THR A 50 1.85 -39.89 -4.67
CA THR A 50 0.49 -39.92 -5.26
C THR A 50 0.52 -39.47 -6.71
N TRP A 51 -0.28 -40.11 -7.56
CA TRP A 51 -0.44 -39.71 -8.97
C TRP A 51 -1.91 -39.44 -9.31
N TYR A 52 -2.12 -38.89 -10.50
CA TYR A 52 -3.44 -38.61 -11.05
C TYR A 52 -3.72 -39.54 -12.21
N GLU A 53 -4.98 -39.93 -12.34
CA GLU A 53 -5.46 -40.83 -13.38
C GLU A 53 -6.48 -40.10 -14.24
N PHE A 54 -6.57 -40.52 -15.50
CA PHE A 54 -7.57 -40.04 -16.44
C PHE A 54 -8.29 -41.21 -17.09
N LEU A 55 -9.58 -41.06 -17.35
CA LEU A 55 -10.41 -42.09 -17.95
C LEU A 55 -10.02 -42.35 -19.41
N LYS A 56 -9.88 -43.63 -19.74
CA LYS A 56 -9.83 -44.18 -21.10
C LYS A 56 -10.81 -45.35 -21.21
N ILE A 57 -11.43 -45.50 -22.38
CA ILE A 57 -12.25 -46.65 -22.76
C ILE A 57 -11.51 -47.33 -23.91
N ASP A 58 -11.23 -48.63 -23.79
CA ASP A 58 -10.47 -49.42 -24.77
C ASP A 58 -9.11 -48.79 -25.17
N GLY A 59 -8.42 -48.21 -24.18
CA GLY A 59 -7.12 -47.56 -24.37
C GLY A 59 -7.17 -46.18 -25.07
N LYS A 60 -8.35 -45.69 -25.44
CA LYS A 60 -8.56 -44.39 -26.11
C LYS A 60 -9.31 -43.40 -25.22
N ILE A 61 -9.14 -42.11 -25.48
CA ILE A 61 -9.97 -41.08 -24.86
C ILE A 61 -11.38 -41.21 -25.44
N PRO A 62 -12.42 -41.34 -24.60
CA PRO A 62 -13.80 -41.38 -25.09
C PRO A 62 -14.11 -40.14 -25.92
N SER A 63 -14.67 -40.36 -27.11
CA SER A 63 -15.09 -39.30 -28.01
C SER A 63 -16.39 -39.66 -28.71
N PHE A 64 -17.14 -38.64 -29.10
CA PHE A 64 -18.36 -38.75 -29.89
C PHE A 64 -18.57 -37.48 -30.69
N ASP A 65 -19.34 -37.58 -31.77
CA ASP A 65 -19.73 -36.41 -32.56
C ASP A 65 -21.09 -35.86 -32.14
N PHE A 66 -21.29 -34.56 -32.37
CA PHE A 66 -22.54 -33.85 -32.13
C PHE A 66 -22.54 -32.52 -32.90
N ASP A 67 -23.70 -32.03 -33.33
CA ASP A 67 -23.80 -30.68 -33.92
C ASP A 67 -23.90 -29.61 -32.83
N GLU A 68 -24.88 -29.77 -31.93
CA GLU A 68 -25.07 -28.93 -30.75
C GLU A 68 -25.36 -29.79 -29.51
N MET A 69 -24.81 -29.41 -28.36
CA MET A 69 -25.06 -30.06 -27.08
C MET A 69 -25.54 -29.05 -26.04
N ASP A 70 -26.65 -29.35 -25.38
CA ASP A 70 -27.11 -28.53 -24.25
C ASP A 70 -26.37 -28.93 -22.97
N LEU A 71 -25.48 -28.05 -22.52
CA LEU A 71 -24.75 -28.18 -21.27
C LEU A 71 -25.29 -27.25 -20.17
N GLY A 72 -26.41 -26.58 -20.43
CA GLY A 72 -26.94 -25.51 -19.58
C GLY A 72 -25.98 -24.32 -19.48
N ILE A 73 -25.30 -24.00 -20.58
CA ILE A 73 -24.50 -22.78 -20.75
C ILE A 73 -25.48 -21.63 -21.00
N PHE A 74 -25.17 -20.44 -20.48
CA PHE A 74 -26.05 -19.29 -20.58
C PHE A 74 -26.26 -18.81 -22.02
N ASN A 75 -27.53 -18.69 -22.43
CA ASN A 75 -27.98 -18.15 -23.72
C ASN A 75 -27.34 -18.78 -24.96
N ARG A 76 -26.78 -20.00 -24.86
CA ARG A 76 -26.23 -20.73 -26.00
C ARG A 76 -26.13 -22.21 -25.72
N LYS A 77 -26.18 -23.01 -26.79
CA LYS A 77 -25.73 -24.40 -26.77
C LYS A 77 -24.22 -24.48 -27.00
N PHE A 78 -23.64 -25.59 -26.60
CA PHE A 78 -22.25 -25.91 -26.85
C PHE A 78 -22.09 -26.47 -28.27
N VAL A 79 -21.19 -25.88 -29.06
CA VAL A 79 -20.89 -26.31 -30.43
C VAL A 79 -19.43 -26.73 -30.53
N SER A 80 -18.52 -25.95 -29.95
CA SER A 80 -17.09 -26.22 -29.91
C SER A 80 -16.42 -25.48 -28.75
N GLY A 81 -15.16 -25.79 -28.48
CA GLY A 81 -14.36 -25.21 -27.40
C GLY A 81 -14.00 -26.23 -26.33
N THR A 82 -13.62 -25.75 -25.14
CA THR A 82 -13.21 -26.59 -24.01
C THR A 82 -14.12 -26.35 -22.81
N ILE A 83 -14.50 -27.43 -22.13
CA ILE A 83 -15.28 -27.43 -20.89
C ILE A 83 -14.42 -27.99 -19.78
N ILE A 84 -14.40 -27.28 -18.67
CA ILE A 84 -13.81 -27.75 -17.41
C ILE A 84 -14.91 -27.76 -16.37
N LYS A 85 -15.18 -28.94 -15.80
CA LYS A 85 -16.17 -29.09 -14.72
C LYS A 85 -15.50 -29.61 -13.47
N LEU A 86 -15.55 -28.81 -12.42
CA LEU A 86 -15.05 -29.14 -11.09
C LEU A 86 -16.24 -29.63 -10.24
N TYR A 87 -16.22 -30.89 -9.81
CA TYR A 87 -17.35 -31.48 -9.09
C TYR A 87 -17.27 -31.16 -7.59
N SER A 88 -18.39 -30.70 -7.03
CA SER A 88 -18.52 -30.36 -5.60
C SER A 88 -17.38 -29.46 -5.11
N TYR A 89 -17.05 -28.43 -5.91
CA TYR A 89 -15.95 -27.52 -5.62
C TYR A 89 -16.23 -26.76 -4.31
N ASP A 90 -15.31 -26.88 -3.36
CA ASP A 90 -15.43 -26.28 -2.05
C ASP A 90 -14.97 -24.82 -2.10
N LEU A 91 -15.94 -23.92 -2.19
CA LEU A 91 -15.69 -22.48 -2.14
C LEU A 91 -15.44 -22.03 -0.69
N PRO A 92 -14.53 -21.08 -0.44
CA PRO A 92 -14.27 -20.52 0.89
C PRO A 92 -15.53 -19.96 1.56
N SER A 93 -15.57 -20.03 2.89
CA SER A 93 -16.62 -19.45 3.75
C SER A 93 -16.64 -17.92 3.62
N GLY A 94 -17.42 -17.40 2.66
CA GLY A 94 -17.50 -15.98 2.30
C GLY A 94 -17.76 -15.76 0.81
N SER A 95 -17.37 -16.74 -0.02
CA SER A 95 -17.60 -16.77 -1.47
C SER A 95 -18.81 -17.61 -1.89
N ARG A 96 -19.57 -18.14 -0.93
CA ARG A 96 -20.74 -19.04 -1.16
C ARG A 96 -22.05 -18.29 -1.46
N SER A 97 -21.98 -17.00 -1.80
CA SER A 97 -23.11 -16.21 -2.32
C SER A 97 -23.32 -16.47 -3.82
N VAL A 98 -24.31 -15.79 -4.40
CA VAL A 98 -24.43 -15.66 -5.87
C VAL A 98 -23.08 -15.24 -6.46
N ILE A 99 -22.67 -15.90 -7.54
CA ILE A 99 -21.34 -15.72 -8.15
C ILE A 99 -21.04 -14.27 -8.54
N SER A 100 -22.05 -13.50 -8.93
CA SER A 100 -21.98 -12.09 -9.34
C SER A 100 -21.58 -11.11 -8.23
N ARG A 101 -21.55 -11.55 -6.96
CA ARG A 101 -21.24 -10.72 -5.79
C ARG A 101 -19.81 -10.94 -5.27
N ASN A 102 -19.67 -11.58 -4.10
CA ASN A 102 -18.38 -11.70 -3.39
C ASN A 102 -17.36 -12.51 -4.19
N LEU A 103 -17.78 -13.59 -4.85
CA LEU A 103 -16.89 -14.39 -5.66
C LEU A 103 -16.39 -13.61 -6.89
N ASN A 104 -17.27 -12.90 -7.59
CA ASN A 104 -16.85 -12.01 -8.69
C ASN A 104 -15.88 -10.92 -8.20
N ARG A 105 -16.14 -10.27 -7.07
CA ARG A 105 -15.21 -9.28 -6.49
C ARG A 105 -13.86 -9.90 -6.13
N SER A 106 -13.86 -11.03 -5.44
CA SER A 106 -12.64 -11.77 -5.08
C SER A 106 -11.85 -12.18 -6.33
N LEU A 107 -12.53 -12.67 -7.37
CA LEU A 107 -11.89 -13.00 -8.65
C LEU A 107 -11.27 -11.79 -9.34
N ASN A 108 -11.86 -10.59 -9.25
CA ASN A 108 -11.23 -9.37 -9.77
C ASN A 108 -9.92 -9.07 -9.03
N GLU A 109 -9.86 -9.27 -7.72
CA GLU A 109 -8.62 -9.06 -6.95
C GLU A 109 -7.52 -10.05 -7.39
N TYR A 110 -7.86 -11.34 -7.57
CA TYR A 110 -6.89 -12.35 -8.05
C TYR A 110 -6.54 -12.24 -9.53
N LEU A 111 -7.43 -11.66 -10.34
CA LEU A 111 -7.23 -11.39 -11.76
C LEU A 111 -7.18 -9.89 -11.96
N PHE A 112 -6.05 -9.29 -11.59
CA PHE A 112 -5.86 -7.84 -11.69
C PHE A 112 -6.04 -7.35 -13.14
N GLU A 113 -5.46 -8.07 -14.10
CA GLU A 113 -5.53 -7.81 -15.54
C GLU A 113 -5.69 -9.15 -16.30
N PRO A 114 -6.91 -9.71 -16.38
CA PRO A 114 -7.14 -10.99 -17.02
C PRO A 114 -6.88 -10.90 -18.53
N ALA A 115 -6.28 -11.94 -19.09
CA ALA A 115 -6.00 -12.01 -20.54
C ALA A 115 -7.28 -11.98 -21.41
N LEU A 116 -8.41 -12.44 -20.87
CA LEU A 116 -9.72 -12.38 -21.52
C LEU A 116 -10.79 -12.00 -20.49
N PRO A 117 -11.86 -11.29 -20.92
CA PRO A 117 -13.02 -11.06 -20.09
C PRO A 117 -13.64 -12.39 -19.64
N ILE A 118 -14.14 -12.43 -18.42
CA ILE A 118 -14.86 -13.58 -17.88
C ILE A 118 -16.30 -13.18 -17.62
N TYR A 119 -17.25 -14.02 -18.04
CA TYR A 119 -18.65 -13.82 -17.72
C TYR A 119 -19.08 -14.81 -16.62
N THR A 120 -19.45 -14.28 -15.46
CA THR A 120 -19.83 -15.07 -14.29
C THR A 120 -21.34 -15.16 -14.19
N ILE A 121 -21.87 -16.38 -14.03
CA ILE A 121 -23.31 -16.66 -14.17
C ILE A 121 -23.72 -17.72 -13.16
N ASP A 122 -24.73 -17.41 -12.36
CA ASP A 122 -25.45 -18.34 -11.50
C ASP A 122 -26.83 -18.65 -12.08
N LYS A 123 -27.49 -19.67 -11.53
CA LYS A 123 -28.78 -20.14 -12.02
C LYS A 123 -29.94 -19.76 -11.08
N LYS A 124 -31.11 -19.47 -11.66
CA LYS A 124 -32.35 -19.22 -10.91
C LYS A 124 -32.74 -20.41 -10.05
N GLU A 125 -32.48 -21.63 -10.50
CA GLU A 125 -32.74 -22.84 -9.70
C GLU A 125 -31.98 -22.84 -8.37
N ARG A 126 -30.77 -22.26 -8.34
CA ARG A 126 -29.95 -22.17 -7.13
C ARG A 126 -30.27 -20.95 -6.28
N TYR A 127 -30.55 -19.82 -6.93
CA TYR A 127 -30.84 -18.54 -6.27
C TYR A 127 -32.12 -17.89 -6.85
N PRO A 128 -33.31 -18.42 -6.51
CA PRO A 128 -34.56 -18.03 -7.18
C PRO A 128 -35.01 -16.61 -6.87
N GLN A 129 -34.60 -16.06 -5.73
CA GLN A 129 -34.97 -14.71 -5.27
C GLN A 129 -33.98 -13.63 -5.72
N ASP A 130 -32.83 -14.00 -6.29
CA ASP A 130 -31.82 -13.02 -6.69
C ASP A 130 -32.09 -12.51 -8.11
N LYS A 131 -32.06 -11.18 -8.27
CA LYS A 131 -32.28 -10.52 -9.56
C LYS A 131 -30.99 -10.40 -10.37
N ASN A 132 -29.82 -10.42 -9.73
CA ASN A 132 -28.53 -10.17 -10.34
C ASN A 132 -27.68 -11.43 -10.34
N LEU A 133 -28.05 -12.41 -11.17
CA LEU A 133 -27.36 -13.71 -11.24
C LEU A 133 -26.10 -13.71 -12.11
N GLN A 134 -25.90 -12.65 -12.88
CA GLN A 134 -24.86 -12.55 -13.90
C GLN A 134 -24.04 -11.28 -13.72
N ARG A 135 -22.74 -11.35 -14.03
CA ARG A 135 -21.84 -10.19 -14.03
C ARG A 135 -20.59 -10.46 -14.84
N GLU A 136 -20.17 -9.46 -15.60
CA GLU A 136 -18.89 -9.42 -16.30
C GLU A 136 -17.73 -9.22 -15.30
N LEU A 137 -16.56 -9.73 -15.69
CA LEU A 137 -15.31 -9.57 -14.95
C LEU A 137 -14.23 -9.19 -15.95
N TYR A 138 -13.70 -8.00 -15.78
CA TYR A 138 -12.63 -7.44 -16.61
C TYR A 138 -11.32 -7.23 -15.83
N GLY A 139 -11.32 -7.58 -14.54
CA GLY A 139 -10.17 -7.42 -13.65
C GLY A 139 -10.19 -6.14 -12.84
N LEU A 140 -9.41 -6.14 -11.75
CA LEU A 140 -9.37 -5.03 -10.81
C LEU A 140 -8.84 -3.73 -11.45
N LYS A 141 -7.86 -3.81 -12.35
CA LYS A 141 -7.31 -2.63 -13.05
C LYS A 141 -8.40 -1.84 -13.78
N ARG A 142 -9.20 -2.53 -14.61
CA ARG A 142 -10.30 -1.88 -15.35
C ARG A 142 -11.37 -1.32 -14.43
N ARG A 143 -11.68 -2.01 -13.32
CA ARG A 143 -12.60 -1.49 -12.30
C ARG A 143 -12.07 -0.20 -11.66
N LEU A 144 -10.77 -0.12 -11.37
CA LEU A 144 -10.14 1.08 -10.82
C LEU A 144 -10.11 2.25 -11.81
N GLU A 145 -10.25 2.01 -13.12
CA GLU A 145 -10.41 3.07 -14.12
C GLU A 145 -11.87 3.51 -14.26
N GLU A 146 -12.81 2.56 -14.39
CA GLU A 146 -14.22 2.86 -14.66
C GLU A 146 -14.94 3.52 -13.47
N VAL A 147 -14.67 3.06 -12.24
CA VAL A 147 -15.25 3.64 -11.02
C VAL A 147 -14.20 4.34 -10.16
N GLY A 148 -12.99 4.52 -10.70
CA GLY A 148 -11.86 5.13 -10.02
C GLY A 148 -12.20 6.47 -9.41
N ASP A 149 -12.73 7.40 -10.19
CA ASP A 149 -12.95 8.78 -9.76
C ASP A 149 -13.89 8.90 -8.55
N LYS A 150 -14.77 7.91 -8.35
CA LYS A 150 -15.64 7.83 -7.19
C LYS A 150 -14.86 7.52 -5.90
N TYR A 151 -13.86 6.64 -5.97
CA TYR A 151 -13.20 6.06 -4.81
C TYR A 151 -11.73 6.48 -4.64
N VAL A 152 -11.02 6.67 -5.73
CA VAL A 152 -9.58 6.96 -5.82
C VAL A 152 -9.39 8.47 -5.81
N GLU A 153 -8.58 8.95 -4.85
CA GLU A 153 -8.14 10.34 -4.74
C GLU A 153 -6.96 10.61 -5.68
N SER A 154 -6.01 9.68 -5.74
CA SER A 154 -4.78 9.83 -6.53
C SER A 154 -4.23 8.48 -6.94
N LYS A 155 -3.61 8.43 -8.11
CA LYS A 155 -2.95 7.23 -8.65
C LYS A 155 -1.69 7.62 -9.40
N SER A 156 -0.68 6.76 -9.35
CA SER A 156 0.60 6.92 -10.05
C SER A 156 1.29 5.56 -10.14
N SER A 157 2.34 5.48 -10.95
CA SER A 157 3.16 4.29 -11.04
C SER A 157 4.66 4.61 -11.07
N ILE A 158 5.46 3.60 -10.75
CA ILE A 158 6.90 3.60 -10.95
C ILE A 158 7.34 2.28 -11.60
N SER A 159 8.30 2.34 -12.51
CA SER A 159 9.02 1.15 -12.99
C SER A 159 10.39 1.11 -12.34
N VAL A 160 10.70 -0.01 -11.67
CA VAL A 160 11.97 -0.24 -10.98
C VAL A 160 12.72 -1.34 -11.72
N SER A 161 13.84 -1.00 -12.34
CA SER A 161 14.68 -1.91 -13.12
C SER A 161 16.10 -2.01 -12.55
N ASP A 162 16.63 -3.22 -12.45
CA ASP A 162 18.04 -3.49 -12.17
C ASP A 162 18.52 -4.78 -12.84
N GLY A 163 19.84 -4.91 -13.02
CA GLY A 163 20.44 -6.06 -13.69
C GLY A 163 20.25 -7.41 -13.00
N HIS A 164 19.99 -7.44 -11.68
CA HIS A 164 19.77 -8.67 -10.90
C HIS A 164 18.31 -9.11 -10.89
N SER A 165 17.38 -8.22 -10.54
CA SER A 165 15.95 -8.57 -10.42
C SER A 165 15.18 -8.53 -11.74
N GLY A 166 15.65 -7.77 -12.73
CA GLY A 166 14.85 -7.41 -13.91
C GLY A 166 13.98 -6.18 -13.63
N GLU A 167 12.86 -6.05 -14.35
CA GLU A 167 11.95 -4.91 -14.21
C GLU A 167 10.68 -5.29 -13.43
N MET A 168 10.30 -4.41 -12.52
CA MET A 168 9.07 -4.48 -11.73
C MET A 168 8.29 -3.18 -11.91
N LYS A 169 7.06 -3.26 -12.42
CA LYS A 169 6.18 -2.10 -12.54
C LYS A 169 5.24 -2.05 -11.34
N VAL A 170 5.18 -0.90 -10.67
CA VAL A 170 4.44 -0.73 -9.42
C VAL A 170 3.40 0.36 -9.61
N HIS A 171 2.13 -0.01 -9.57
CA HIS A 171 1.00 0.91 -9.56
C HIS A 171 0.52 1.11 -8.13
N PHE A 172 0.13 2.33 -7.76
CA PHE A 172 -0.45 2.57 -6.46
C PHE A 172 -1.63 3.54 -6.54
N TYR A 173 -2.70 3.19 -5.83
CA TYR A 173 -3.99 3.86 -5.82
C TYR A 173 -4.31 4.27 -4.39
N LEU A 174 -4.40 5.58 -4.17
CA LEU A 174 -4.81 6.17 -2.90
C LEU A 174 -6.31 6.45 -2.93
N PHE A 175 -7.05 5.87 -2.01
CA PHE A 175 -8.49 6.03 -1.86
C PHE A 175 -8.85 7.25 -1.01
N LYS A 176 -10.01 7.83 -1.33
CA LYS A 176 -10.63 8.92 -0.58
C LYS A 176 -11.10 8.41 0.79
N PRO A 177 -10.82 9.15 1.88
CA PRO A 177 -11.36 8.80 3.20
C PRO A 177 -12.88 8.80 3.28
N ILE A 178 -13.52 9.70 2.52
CA ILE A 178 -14.97 9.90 2.45
C ILE A 178 -15.43 9.65 1.01
N VAL A 179 -16.46 8.83 0.84
CA VAL A 179 -17.04 8.46 -0.45
C VAL A 179 -18.54 8.73 -0.43
N GLU A 180 -19.04 9.50 -1.41
CA GLU A 180 -20.48 9.80 -1.59
C GLU A 180 -21.18 10.29 -0.31
N ASP A 181 -20.58 11.26 0.38
CA ASP A 181 -21.10 11.88 1.60
C ASP A 181 -21.36 10.92 2.79
N LYS A 182 -20.80 9.70 2.74
CA LYS A 182 -20.89 8.73 3.84
C LYS A 182 -19.90 9.08 4.95
N ALA A 183 -20.24 8.72 6.19
CA ALA A 183 -19.30 8.75 7.31
C ALA A 183 -18.03 7.94 6.98
N VAL A 184 -16.89 8.33 7.58
CA VAL A 184 -15.58 7.68 7.33
C VAL A 184 -15.62 6.18 7.56
N LYS A 185 -16.31 5.73 8.62
CA LYS A 185 -16.46 4.31 8.94
C LYS A 185 -17.15 3.53 7.84
N ASP A 186 -18.23 4.08 7.28
CA ASP A 186 -19.01 3.44 6.23
C ASP A 186 -18.28 3.50 4.89
N SER A 187 -17.59 4.61 4.61
CA SER A 187 -16.69 4.77 3.46
C SER A 187 -15.58 3.72 3.49
N ARG A 188 -14.87 3.59 4.62
CA ARG A 188 -13.84 2.57 4.84
C ARG A 188 -14.38 1.15 4.66
N THR A 189 -15.55 0.86 5.23
CA THR A 189 -16.19 -0.46 5.09
C THR A 189 -16.54 -0.74 3.62
N THR A 190 -17.03 0.26 2.89
CA THR A 190 -17.35 0.16 1.46
C THR A 190 -16.09 -0.10 0.64
N ILE A 191 -15.02 0.67 0.87
CA ILE A 191 -13.72 0.51 0.19
C ILE A 191 -13.16 -0.90 0.44
N ARG A 192 -13.18 -1.34 1.71
CA ARG A 192 -12.73 -2.69 2.07
C ARG A 192 -13.50 -3.78 1.34
N GLN A 193 -14.83 -3.67 1.25
CA GLN A 193 -15.66 -4.66 0.57
C GLN A 193 -15.50 -4.66 -0.96
N GLU A 194 -15.16 -3.53 -1.55
CA GLU A 194 -15.04 -3.39 -3.01
C GLU A 194 -13.65 -3.72 -3.56
N PHE A 195 -12.59 -3.43 -2.78
CA PHE A 195 -11.19 -3.45 -3.24
C PHE A 195 -10.23 -4.23 -2.34
N PHE A 196 -10.61 -4.57 -1.11
CA PHE A 196 -9.75 -5.27 -0.14
C PHE A 196 -10.50 -6.43 0.56
N LEU A 197 -11.34 -7.15 -0.18
CA LEU A 197 -12.21 -8.19 0.36
C LEU A 197 -11.40 -9.31 1.01
N ASN A 198 -10.26 -9.66 0.40
CA ASN A 198 -9.34 -10.68 0.91
C ASN A 198 -8.19 -10.11 1.77
N ASN A 199 -8.29 -8.86 2.23
CA ASN A 199 -7.24 -8.15 3.00
C ASN A 199 -5.89 -8.01 2.26
N MET A 200 -5.93 -7.97 0.92
CA MET A 200 -4.73 -7.84 0.08
C MET A 200 -4.46 -6.38 -0.25
N SER A 201 -3.49 -5.76 0.42
CA SER A 201 -3.13 -4.34 0.20
C SER A 201 -2.00 -4.16 -0.82
N VAL A 202 -1.14 -5.16 -0.98
CA VAL A 202 -0.07 -5.19 -1.98
C VAL A 202 -0.22 -6.46 -2.81
N LEU A 203 -0.51 -6.33 -4.09
CA LEU A 203 -0.75 -7.45 -5.01
C LEU A 203 0.49 -7.71 -5.86
N PHE A 204 1.01 -8.93 -5.88
CA PHE A 204 2.09 -9.32 -6.79
C PHE A 204 1.53 -10.20 -7.90
N SER A 205 1.64 -9.73 -9.15
CA SER A 205 1.06 -10.42 -10.29
C SER A 205 2.08 -10.90 -11.31
N LEU A 206 1.73 -11.97 -12.02
CA LEU A 206 2.42 -12.49 -13.18
C LEU A 206 1.41 -12.67 -14.32
N ASN A 207 1.67 -12.01 -15.44
CA ASN A 207 0.75 -11.95 -16.59
C ASN A 207 -0.67 -11.55 -16.16
N GLY A 208 -0.78 -10.54 -15.29
CA GLY A 208 -2.04 -10.00 -14.79
C GLY A 208 -2.79 -10.86 -13.76
N GLN A 209 -2.29 -12.05 -13.40
CA GLN A 209 -2.83 -12.87 -12.31
C GLN A 209 -2.00 -12.67 -11.04
N VAL A 210 -2.65 -12.46 -9.89
CA VAL A 210 -2.00 -12.37 -8.58
C VAL A 210 -1.50 -13.75 -8.13
N HIS A 211 -0.22 -13.83 -7.74
CA HIS A 211 0.44 -15.06 -7.25
C HIS A 211 0.94 -14.94 -5.80
N GLY A 212 0.71 -13.78 -5.18
CA GLY A 212 0.94 -13.54 -3.77
C GLY A 212 0.64 -12.09 -3.41
N ASP A 213 0.53 -11.82 -2.12
CA ASP A 213 0.15 -10.52 -1.61
C ASP A 213 0.81 -10.19 -0.27
N TYR A 214 0.77 -8.91 0.11
CA TYR A 214 0.97 -8.46 1.48
C TYR A 214 -0.28 -7.75 1.99
N THR A 215 -0.50 -7.85 3.30
CA THR A 215 -1.53 -7.11 4.01
C THR A 215 -1.10 -5.66 4.27
N SER A 216 -1.96 -4.87 4.90
CA SER A 216 -1.70 -3.48 5.28
C SER A 216 -0.50 -3.28 6.21
N GLU A 217 0.03 -4.36 6.80
CA GLU A 217 1.29 -4.35 7.57
C GLU A 217 2.47 -3.83 6.74
N PHE A 218 2.52 -4.09 5.43
CA PHE A 218 3.55 -3.53 4.57
C PHE A 218 3.50 -1.98 4.57
N ILE A 219 2.30 -1.42 4.51
CA ILE A 219 2.07 0.03 4.50
C ILE A 219 2.46 0.65 5.86
N THR A 220 2.02 0.05 6.96
CA THR A 220 2.23 0.61 8.30
C THR A 220 3.67 0.41 8.79
N ARG A 221 4.31 -0.72 8.49
CA ARG A 221 5.65 -1.04 9.01
C ARG A 221 6.80 -0.79 8.02
N SER A 222 6.60 -1.15 6.76
CA SER A 222 7.67 -1.01 5.75
C SER A 222 7.68 0.40 5.16
N LEU A 223 6.52 0.93 4.79
CA LEU A 223 6.41 2.31 4.29
C LEU A 223 6.35 3.35 5.43
N LYS A 224 5.85 2.96 6.61
CA LYS A 224 5.63 3.84 7.77
C LYS A 224 4.54 4.88 7.52
N TYR A 225 3.49 4.49 6.79
CA TYR A 225 2.37 5.35 6.41
C TYR A 225 1.04 4.92 7.07
N PRO A 226 0.88 5.01 8.40
CA PRO A 226 -0.32 4.57 9.10
C PRO A 226 -1.63 5.17 8.59
N LEU A 227 -1.64 6.45 8.14
CA LEU A 227 -2.83 7.10 7.57
C LEU A 227 -3.31 6.49 6.24
N PHE A 228 -2.50 5.64 5.61
CA PHE A 228 -2.79 4.97 4.35
C PHE A 228 -3.20 3.50 4.53
N LYS A 229 -3.19 2.97 5.76
CA LYS A 229 -3.44 1.56 6.08
C LYS A 229 -4.65 0.96 5.36
N ASP A 230 -5.78 1.65 5.43
CA ASP A 230 -7.07 1.20 4.87
C ASP A 230 -7.39 1.81 3.50
N TYR A 231 -6.47 2.61 2.94
CA TYR A 231 -6.73 3.50 1.81
C TYR A 231 -5.70 3.39 0.69
N LEU A 232 -4.74 2.47 0.75
CA LEU A 232 -3.70 2.34 -0.26
C LEU A 232 -3.68 0.92 -0.82
N LEU A 233 -3.93 0.82 -2.12
CA LEU A 233 -3.74 -0.41 -2.89
C LEU A 233 -2.47 -0.26 -3.72
N ILE A 234 -1.56 -1.23 -3.60
CA ILE A 234 -0.35 -1.31 -4.41
C ILE A 234 -0.45 -2.56 -5.27
N HIS A 235 -0.19 -2.43 -6.56
CA HIS A 235 -0.05 -3.55 -7.48
C HIS A 235 1.37 -3.58 -8.03
N VAL A 236 1.96 -4.76 -8.05
CA VAL A 236 3.34 -5.03 -8.44
C VAL A 236 3.30 -6.04 -9.58
N ASP A 237 3.51 -5.57 -10.80
CA ASP A 237 3.68 -6.43 -11.96
C ASP A 237 5.11 -6.99 -11.99
N CYS A 238 5.18 -8.31 -11.81
CA CYS A 238 6.42 -9.09 -11.79
C CYS A 238 6.69 -9.78 -13.14
N THR A 239 5.91 -9.46 -14.18
CA THR A 239 5.97 -10.13 -15.50
C THR A 239 7.30 -9.96 -16.22
N ASN A 240 8.12 -8.97 -15.85
CA ASN A 240 9.45 -8.71 -16.41
C ASN A 240 10.61 -8.99 -15.43
N LEU A 241 10.36 -9.66 -14.30
CA LEU A 241 11.43 -10.10 -13.39
C LEU A 241 12.30 -11.19 -14.03
N ASN A 242 13.53 -11.38 -13.57
CA ASN A 242 14.35 -12.51 -14.00
C ASN A 242 13.75 -13.85 -13.53
N TYR A 243 13.93 -14.91 -14.33
CA TYR A 243 13.31 -16.22 -14.08
C TYR A 243 13.65 -16.80 -12.70
N ASP A 244 14.93 -16.74 -12.31
CA ASP A 244 15.41 -17.25 -11.03
C ASP A 244 14.78 -16.49 -9.86
N VAL A 245 14.66 -15.16 -9.99
CA VAL A 245 14.02 -14.30 -8.98
C VAL A 245 12.52 -14.60 -8.87
N ARG A 246 11.82 -14.81 -9.98
CA ARG A 246 10.41 -15.23 -9.96
C ARG A 246 10.22 -16.57 -9.25
N ASN A 247 11.12 -17.51 -9.50
CA ASN A 247 11.08 -18.83 -8.86
C ASN A 247 11.30 -18.72 -7.35
N GLU A 248 12.18 -17.84 -6.89
CA GLU A 248 12.39 -17.60 -5.46
C GLU A 248 11.28 -16.77 -4.80
N LEU A 249 10.53 -15.97 -5.57
CA LEU A 249 9.45 -15.13 -5.05
C LEU A 249 8.12 -15.89 -4.92
N PHE A 250 7.73 -16.70 -5.91
CA PHE A 250 6.39 -17.27 -5.98
C PHE A 250 6.33 -18.77 -5.68
N MET A 251 5.29 -19.17 -4.94
CA MET A 251 4.94 -20.58 -4.77
C MET A 251 4.13 -21.11 -5.95
N ALA A 252 4.22 -22.42 -6.21
CA ALA A 252 3.38 -23.09 -7.20
C ALA A 252 1.88 -23.00 -6.89
N SER A 253 1.52 -22.81 -5.61
CA SER A 253 0.15 -22.64 -5.10
C SER A 253 -0.43 -21.25 -5.36
N ARG A 254 0.40 -20.23 -5.63
CA ARG A 254 -0.01 -18.85 -5.97
C ARG A 254 -0.83 -18.12 -4.90
N ASP A 255 -0.76 -18.59 -3.66
CA ASP A 255 -1.50 -18.08 -2.50
C ASP A 255 -0.66 -17.14 -1.63
N ARG A 256 0.68 -17.17 -1.76
CA ARG A 256 1.60 -16.34 -0.97
C ARG A 256 2.96 -16.18 -1.63
N ILE A 257 3.65 -15.15 -1.21
CA ILE A 257 5.07 -14.94 -1.50
C ILE A 257 5.92 -15.90 -0.63
N LYS A 258 6.96 -16.48 -1.21
CA LYS A 258 7.92 -17.33 -0.51
C LYS A 258 8.70 -16.54 0.53
N GLY A 259 9.00 -17.16 1.67
CA GLY A 259 9.99 -16.64 2.60
C GLY A 259 11.40 -16.96 2.11
N GLY A 260 12.26 -15.94 2.00
CA GLY A 260 13.63 -16.11 1.51
C GLY A 260 14.41 -14.80 1.49
N GLU A 261 15.70 -14.88 1.17
CA GLU A 261 16.57 -13.71 1.04
C GLU A 261 16.12 -12.81 -0.11
N GLU A 262 15.84 -13.39 -1.29
CA GLU A 262 15.38 -12.65 -2.47
C GLU A 262 14.04 -11.94 -2.23
N SER A 263 13.06 -12.60 -1.60
CA SER A 263 11.79 -11.98 -1.23
C SER A 263 11.98 -10.81 -0.25
N ARG A 264 12.90 -10.92 0.71
CA ARG A 264 13.23 -9.83 1.64
C ARG A 264 13.87 -8.65 0.91
N ARG A 265 14.80 -8.94 0.00
CA ARG A 265 15.47 -7.93 -0.84
C ARG A 265 14.48 -7.19 -1.73
N ILE A 266 13.55 -7.89 -2.38
CA ILE A 266 12.48 -7.26 -3.18
C ILE A 266 11.58 -6.40 -2.30
N ARG A 267 11.20 -6.89 -1.12
CA ARG A 267 10.36 -6.15 -0.17
C ARG A 267 11.02 -4.85 0.28
N GLU A 268 12.30 -4.88 0.64
CA GLU A 268 13.09 -3.70 1.02
C GLU A 268 13.21 -2.72 -0.14
N LYS A 269 13.56 -3.22 -1.34
CA LYS A 269 13.70 -2.40 -2.54
C LYS A 269 12.38 -1.71 -2.93
N LEU A 270 11.27 -2.44 -2.85
CA LEU A 270 9.92 -1.91 -3.08
C LEU A 270 9.60 -0.80 -2.08
N ALA A 271 9.84 -1.03 -0.79
CA ALA A 271 9.59 -0.04 0.25
C ALA A 271 10.45 1.23 0.06
N ASP A 272 11.74 1.07 -0.26
CA ASP A 272 12.63 2.20 -0.53
C ASP A 272 12.22 3.00 -1.76
N SER A 273 11.81 2.33 -2.84
CA SER A 273 11.38 2.98 -4.07
C SER A 273 10.08 3.76 -3.87
N LEU A 274 9.13 3.21 -3.11
CA LEU A 274 7.87 3.87 -2.77
C LEU A 274 8.06 5.04 -1.79
N ARG A 275 8.99 4.94 -0.83
CA ARG A 275 9.32 6.06 0.08
C ARG A 275 10.03 7.22 -0.60
N LYS A 276 10.63 6.99 -1.78
CA LYS A 276 11.25 8.02 -2.61
C LYS A 276 10.35 8.50 -3.75
N SER A 277 9.14 7.97 -3.87
CA SER A 277 8.19 8.33 -4.92
C SER A 277 7.26 9.47 -4.48
N VAL A 278 6.33 9.87 -5.37
CA VAL A 278 5.28 10.86 -5.06
C VAL A 278 4.38 10.42 -3.89
N LEU A 279 4.37 9.14 -3.53
CA LEU A 279 3.61 8.61 -2.41
C LEU A 279 4.04 9.23 -1.07
N ASP A 280 5.33 9.54 -0.89
CA ASP A 280 5.83 10.28 0.28
C ASP A 280 5.29 11.71 0.34
N GLU A 281 5.21 12.38 -0.81
CA GLU A 281 4.61 13.73 -0.92
C GLU A 281 3.13 13.69 -0.53
N TRP A 282 2.38 12.69 -0.99
CA TRP A 282 0.97 12.48 -0.62
C TRP A 282 0.81 12.23 0.88
N TYR A 283 1.66 11.38 1.46
CA TYR A 283 1.59 11.08 2.89
C TYR A 283 1.89 12.32 3.75
N LYS A 284 2.93 13.09 3.41
CA LYS A 284 3.27 14.34 4.08
C LYS A 284 2.13 15.34 4.04
N LYS A 285 1.50 15.52 2.86
CA LYS A 285 0.33 16.40 2.71
C LYS A 285 -0.82 15.97 3.64
N ARG A 286 -1.11 14.67 3.74
CA ARG A 286 -2.15 14.13 4.64
C ARG A 286 -1.76 14.23 6.13
N LYS A 287 -0.48 14.17 6.46
CA LYS A 287 0.02 14.36 7.83
C LYS A 287 -0.02 15.84 8.26
N GLU A 288 0.28 16.75 7.35
CA GLU A 288 0.25 18.19 7.58
C GLU A 288 -1.19 18.70 7.81
N SER A 289 -2.16 18.21 7.04
CA SER A 289 -3.58 18.60 7.19
C SER A 289 -4.19 18.29 8.57
N ILE A 290 -3.72 17.22 9.23
CA ILE A 290 -4.15 16.84 10.59
C ILE A 290 -3.32 17.47 11.72
N SER A 291 -2.30 18.27 11.38
CA SER A 291 -1.48 18.99 12.34
C SER A 291 -2.12 20.34 12.70
N VAL A 292 -1.89 20.83 13.91
CA VAL A 292 -2.25 22.20 14.30
C VAL A 292 -0.97 22.98 14.58
N THR A 293 -0.92 24.24 14.20
CA THR A 293 0.12 25.17 14.65
C THR A 293 -0.40 25.86 15.92
N THR A 294 -0.20 25.30 17.11
CA THR A 294 -0.69 25.95 18.34
C THR A 294 0.32 25.93 19.49
N SER A 295 0.53 27.11 20.06
CA SER A 295 1.40 27.46 21.19
C SER A 295 0.83 27.13 22.58
N GLU A 296 -0.44 26.71 22.69
CA GLU A 296 -1.15 26.55 23.98
C GLU A 296 -1.01 25.16 24.61
N SER A 297 -0.80 24.10 23.82
CA SER A 297 -0.58 22.74 24.34
C SER A 297 0.68 22.63 25.21
N ASP A 298 1.64 23.52 24.98
CA ASP A 298 2.87 23.67 25.75
C ASP A 298 2.61 24.04 27.22
N ASP A 299 1.57 24.81 27.54
CA ASP A 299 1.33 25.29 28.90
C ASP A 299 0.74 24.21 29.82
N LEU A 300 -0.09 23.31 29.28
CA LEU A 300 -0.56 22.12 30.01
C LEU A 300 0.58 21.14 30.27
N LEU A 301 1.43 20.90 29.28
CA LEU A 301 2.61 20.04 29.43
C LEU A 301 3.59 20.62 30.45
N ARG A 302 3.84 21.94 30.42
CA ARG A 302 4.74 22.63 31.36
C ARG A 302 4.20 22.68 32.79
N SER A 303 2.91 22.95 32.98
CA SER A 303 2.31 23.03 34.33
C SER A 303 2.26 21.68 35.03
N PHE A 304 2.08 20.57 34.30
CA PHE A 304 2.04 19.24 34.90
C PHE A 304 3.41 18.55 34.98
N THR A 305 4.35 18.82 34.06
CA THR A 305 5.75 18.34 34.21
C THR A 305 6.40 18.87 35.50
N LYS A 306 5.98 20.06 35.95
CA LYS A 306 6.38 20.64 37.24
C LYS A 306 5.77 19.95 38.46
N ASN A 307 4.62 19.27 38.29
CA ASN A 307 3.84 18.66 39.37
C ASN A 307 3.86 17.11 39.34
N LEU A 308 4.60 16.50 38.40
CA LEU A 308 4.75 15.06 38.33
C LEU A 308 5.57 14.59 39.55
N PRO A 309 5.11 13.63 40.37
CA PRO A 309 5.98 12.97 41.32
C PRO A 309 7.02 12.18 40.52
N LEU A 310 8.22 12.76 40.38
CA LEU A 310 9.35 12.19 39.65
C LEU A 310 9.92 11.00 40.43
N ASN A 311 9.19 9.89 40.50
CA ASN A 311 9.78 8.62 40.89
C ASN A 311 10.77 8.20 39.78
N SER A 312 11.97 7.73 40.15
CA SER A 312 13.02 7.32 39.21
C SER A 312 12.52 6.34 38.16
N ASP A 313 11.62 5.44 38.56
CA ASP A 313 11.12 4.36 37.72
C ASP A 313 10.18 4.87 36.62
N LEU A 314 9.34 5.87 36.91
CA LEU A 314 8.45 6.50 35.93
C LEU A 314 9.25 7.35 34.93
N MET A 315 10.25 8.08 35.43
CA MET A 315 11.17 8.85 34.58
C MET A 315 12.02 7.94 33.70
N GLN A 316 12.46 6.78 34.20
CA GLN A 316 13.14 5.78 33.36
C GLN A 316 12.21 5.25 32.27
N LEU A 317 10.95 4.95 32.57
CA LEU A 317 9.95 4.46 31.61
C LEU A 317 9.70 5.48 30.49
N LEU A 318 9.54 6.77 30.86
CA LEU A 318 9.35 7.87 29.92
C LEU A 318 10.61 8.17 29.11
N ASN A 319 11.80 8.20 29.73
CA ASN A 319 13.09 8.41 29.05
C ASN A 319 13.47 7.26 28.10
N GLN A 320 13.09 6.02 28.43
CA GLN A 320 13.29 4.87 27.54
C GLN A 320 12.41 4.95 26.29
N SER A 321 11.24 5.60 26.39
CA SER A 321 10.23 5.62 25.33
C SER A 321 10.19 6.93 24.54
N PHE A 322 10.60 8.04 25.17
CA PHE A 322 10.66 9.39 24.62
C PHE A 322 12.02 10.00 24.95
N LYS A 323 12.68 10.66 23.99
CA LYS A 323 13.95 11.36 24.25
C LYS A 323 13.68 12.69 24.94
N LEU A 324 13.28 12.66 26.21
CA LEU A 324 13.10 13.87 27.00
C LEU A 324 14.47 14.54 27.18
N THR A 325 14.70 15.63 26.48
CA THR A 325 15.91 16.44 26.73
C THR A 325 15.63 17.29 27.97
N GLU A 326 16.61 17.44 28.87
CA GLU A 326 16.47 18.34 30.02
C GLU A 326 16.01 19.72 29.54
N LEU A 327 14.86 20.16 30.06
CA LEU A 327 14.25 21.47 29.84
C LEU A 327 15.14 22.56 30.46
N GLN A 328 16.32 22.78 29.91
CA GLN A 328 17.10 23.97 30.26
C GLN A 328 16.60 25.15 29.42
N PRO A 329 16.27 26.29 30.06
CA PRO A 329 15.85 27.49 29.33
C PRO A 329 17.04 27.99 28.51
N LYS A 330 16.98 27.82 27.19
CA LYS A 330 17.94 28.45 26.28
C LYS A 330 17.60 29.94 26.13
N PRO A 331 18.60 30.83 26.09
CA PRO A 331 18.37 32.25 25.83
C PRO A 331 17.76 32.43 24.44
N LYS A 332 16.71 33.26 24.35
CA LYS A 332 16.08 33.67 23.09
C LYS A 332 17.14 34.35 22.22
N GLN A 333 17.59 33.66 21.17
CA GLN A 333 18.18 34.34 20.02
C GLN A 333 17.01 34.75 19.11
N GLU A 334 16.88 36.06 18.91
CA GLU A 334 16.01 36.64 17.88
C GLU A 334 16.44 36.07 16.53
N ARG A 335 15.65 35.12 16.01
CA ARG A 335 15.73 34.76 14.60
C ARG A 335 15.12 35.94 13.83
N GLN A 336 15.99 36.75 13.22
CA GLN A 336 15.56 37.64 12.15
C GLN A 336 14.93 36.78 11.06
N SER A 337 13.60 36.86 10.94
CA SER A 337 12.87 36.29 9.82
C SER A 337 13.24 37.08 8.58
N SER A 338 14.15 36.54 7.76
CA SER A 338 14.28 36.99 6.39
C SER A 338 13.01 36.54 5.65
N ASN A 339 12.01 37.42 5.62
CA ASN A 339 10.84 37.32 4.75
C ASN A 339 11.31 37.42 3.29
N GLN A 340 11.84 36.32 2.75
CA GLN A 340 11.89 36.15 1.30
C GLN A 340 10.48 35.77 0.87
N ASN A 341 9.73 36.80 0.47
CA ASN A 341 8.52 36.66 -0.35
C ASN A 341 8.85 35.81 -1.57
N ARG A 342 8.68 34.48 -1.46
CA ARG A 342 8.50 33.63 -2.63
C ARG A 342 7.14 34.00 -3.18
N LYS A 343 7.15 34.90 -4.17
CA LYS A 343 6.00 35.14 -5.05
C LYS A 343 5.41 33.77 -5.38
N HIS A 344 4.20 33.51 -4.89
CA HIS A 344 3.33 32.50 -5.46
C HIS A 344 3.10 32.94 -6.90
N SER A 345 3.96 32.50 -7.83
CA SER A 345 3.53 32.42 -9.22
C SER A 345 2.34 31.47 -9.19
N GLN A 346 1.16 31.98 -9.50
CA GLN A 346 0.04 31.13 -9.88
C GLN A 346 0.60 30.15 -10.92
N LYS A 347 0.81 28.89 -10.53
CA LYS A 347 1.12 27.85 -11.50
C LYS A 347 -0.09 27.82 -12.43
N GLU A 348 0.13 28.13 -13.71
CA GLU A 348 -0.89 27.91 -14.72
C GLU A 348 -1.39 26.47 -14.58
N THR A 349 -2.70 26.29 -14.59
CA THR A 349 -3.33 24.97 -14.48
C THR A 349 -2.82 24.09 -15.62
N PHE A 350 -2.11 23.02 -15.29
CA PHE A 350 -1.60 22.06 -16.28
C PHE A 350 -2.77 21.46 -17.07
N ARG A 351 -2.72 21.57 -18.40
CA ARG A 351 -3.73 21.03 -19.31
C ARG A 351 -3.12 19.88 -20.10
N PRO A 352 -3.38 18.63 -19.71
CA PRO A 352 -2.76 17.48 -20.35
C PRO A 352 -3.32 17.22 -21.76
N HIS A 353 -2.48 16.64 -22.61
CA HIS A 353 -2.82 16.07 -23.91
C HIS A 353 -2.88 14.54 -23.83
N ARG A 354 -3.66 13.93 -24.74
CA ARG A 354 -3.74 12.46 -24.84
C ARG A 354 -2.43 11.84 -25.36
N PHE A 355 -1.71 12.50 -26.24
CA PHE A 355 -0.43 12.03 -26.76
C PHE A 355 0.62 13.12 -26.60
N PRO A 356 1.91 12.76 -26.45
CA PRO A 356 2.97 13.73 -26.24
C PRO A 356 3.19 14.54 -27.52
N SER A 357 3.48 15.82 -27.35
CA SER A 357 4.03 16.68 -28.41
C SER A 357 5.52 16.97 -28.22
N PHE A 358 6.06 16.70 -27.03
CA PHE A 358 7.49 16.77 -26.76
C PHE A 358 7.91 15.94 -25.55
N LEU A 359 9.22 15.67 -25.48
CA LEU A 359 9.94 15.24 -24.29
C LEU A 359 11.22 16.08 -24.21
N ARG A 360 11.48 16.74 -23.08
CA ARG A 360 12.69 17.57 -22.89
C ARG A 360 13.25 17.43 -21.50
N LEU A 361 14.57 17.38 -21.36
CA LEU A 361 15.22 17.40 -20.05
C LEU A 361 15.06 18.79 -19.40
N ASP A 362 14.69 18.84 -18.12
CA ASP A 362 14.58 20.07 -17.31
C ASP A 362 15.96 20.55 -16.84
N LYS A 363 16.92 20.61 -17.78
CA LYS A 363 18.28 21.14 -17.62
C LYS A 363 18.81 21.60 -18.97
N LYS A 364 19.76 22.52 -18.94
CA LYS A 364 20.54 22.84 -20.14
C LYS A 364 21.34 21.60 -20.55
N ASN A 365 21.09 21.14 -21.76
CA ASN A 365 21.76 20.02 -22.40
C ASN A 365 22.39 20.54 -23.69
N ASP A 366 23.72 20.60 -23.74
CA ASP A 366 24.49 21.00 -24.92
C ASP A 366 24.90 19.79 -25.79
N GLY A 367 24.48 18.58 -25.39
CA GLY A 367 24.80 17.33 -26.08
C GLY A 367 26.28 16.92 -25.99
N THR A 368 27.11 17.60 -25.19
CA THR A 368 28.56 17.31 -25.11
C THR A 368 29.06 17.23 -23.68
N THR A 369 28.47 17.96 -22.74
CA THR A 369 28.85 17.95 -21.33
C THR A 369 27.91 17.09 -20.48
N PRO A 370 28.42 16.45 -19.40
CA PRO A 370 27.55 15.72 -18.48
C PRO A 370 26.53 16.62 -17.80
N VAL A 371 25.24 16.33 -17.96
CA VAL A 371 24.13 17.10 -17.35
C VAL A 371 23.98 16.82 -15.85
N ALA A 372 24.59 15.75 -15.36
CA ALA A 372 24.60 15.36 -13.97
C ALA A 372 25.83 14.51 -13.59
N GLN A 373 26.29 14.71 -12.36
CA GLN A 373 27.22 13.81 -11.68
C GLN A 373 26.45 12.89 -10.73
N ILE A 374 26.74 11.60 -10.79
CA ILE A 374 26.06 10.56 -10.02
C ILE A 374 27.08 9.91 -9.09
N PRO A 375 26.99 10.09 -7.76
CA PRO A 375 27.95 9.53 -6.83
C PRO A 375 27.82 8.01 -6.73
N VAL A 376 28.96 7.31 -6.66
CA VAL A 376 28.98 5.86 -6.39
C VAL A 376 28.26 5.57 -5.06
N GLY A 377 27.33 4.63 -5.08
CA GLY A 377 26.50 4.28 -3.92
C GLY A 377 25.39 5.29 -3.59
N GLY A 378 25.22 6.35 -4.38
CA GLY A 378 24.09 7.28 -4.30
C GLY A 378 23.20 7.22 -5.54
N ASP A 379 22.19 8.07 -5.59
CA ASP A 379 21.27 8.19 -6.72
C ASP A 379 21.19 9.64 -7.22
N ARG A 380 20.75 9.81 -8.46
CA ARG A 380 20.42 11.14 -9.00
C ARG A 380 19.13 11.10 -9.78
N THR A 381 18.24 12.04 -9.45
CA THR A 381 16.97 12.24 -10.17
C THR A 381 17.16 13.24 -11.31
N LEU A 382 16.79 12.83 -12.51
CA LEU A 382 16.63 13.64 -13.70
C LEU A 382 15.14 13.89 -13.93
N ARG A 383 14.77 15.10 -14.36
CA ARG A 383 13.39 15.51 -14.59
C ARG A 383 13.21 15.79 -16.07
N PHE A 384 12.15 15.26 -16.66
CA PHE A 384 11.77 15.45 -18.04
C PHE A 384 10.39 16.09 -18.09
N MET A 385 10.26 17.14 -18.90
CA MET A 385 9.01 17.83 -19.16
C MET A 385 8.35 17.22 -20.39
N THR A 386 7.03 17.08 -20.31
CA THR A 386 6.13 16.64 -21.38
C THR A 386 4.74 17.24 -21.12
N ASP A 387 3.80 17.04 -22.04
CA ASP A 387 2.45 17.59 -22.00
C ASP A 387 1.36 16.51 -21.86
N VAL A 388 1.72 15.26 -21.61
CA VAL A 388 0.76 14.15 -21.48
C VAL A 388 0.07 14.10 -20.11
N GLU A 389 -1.11 13.46 -20.09
CA GLU A 389 -1.79 13.12 -18.83
C GLU A 389 -1.01 12.14 -17.95
N ASN A 390 -1.36 12.12 -16.66
CA ASN A 390 -0.63 11.37 -15.64
C ASN A 390 -0.66 9.85 -15.89
N GLU A 391 -1.75 9.35 -16.46
CA GLU A 391 -1.94 7.93 -16.75
C GLU A 391 -1.32 7.46 -18.06
N TYR A 392 -0.63 8.32 -18.82
CA TYR A 392 -0.18 8.03 -20.19
C TYR A 392 0.52 6.67 -20.33
N LEU A 393 1.40 6.31 -19.39
CA LEU A 393 2.16 5.05 -19.41
C LEU A 393 1.39 3.83 -18.88
N ASP A 394 0.19 4.03 -18.34
CA ASP A 394 -0.56 3.05 -17.56
C ASP A 394 -1.95 2.73 -18.11
N ARG A 395 -2.36 3.43 -19.17
CA ARG A 395 -3.67 3.24 -19.81
C ARG A 395 -3.91 1.77 -20.19
N ILE A 396 -5.17 1.34 -20.09
CA ILE A 396 -5.61 0.07 -20.70
C ILE A 396 -5.61 0.16 -22.22
N GLU A 397 -6.06 1.30 -22.77
CA GLU A 397 -6.13 1.54 -24.21
C GLU A 397 -5.03 2.52 -24.63
N GLU A 398 -4.24 2.13 -25.64
CA GLU A 398 -3.16 2.95 -26.20
C GLU A 398 -2.15 3.47 -25.14
N PRO A 399 -1.56 2.59 -24.31
CA PRO A 399 -0.54 3.00 -23.35
C PRO A 399 0.72 3.51 -24.08
N GLY A 400 1.26 4.60 -23.56
CA GLY A 400 2.60 5.06 -23.90
C GLY A 400 3.69 4.16 -23.29
N ASP A 401 4.90 4.30 -23.82
CA ASP A 401 6.08 3.59 -23.36
C ASP A 401 7.23 4.58 -23.15
N LEU A 402 8.02 4.36 -22.09
CA LEU A 402 9.17 5.18 -21.74
C LEU A 402 10.42 4.30 -21.65
N ARG A 403 11.25 4.37 -22.70
CA ARG A 403 12.48 3.58 -22.83
C ARG A 403 13.68 4.41 -22.41
N VAL A 404 14.62 3.76 -21.74
CA VAL A 404 15.92 4.33 -21.36
C VAL A 404 16.98 3.38 -21.90
N GLU A 405 17.84 3.89 -22.77
CA GLU A 405 18.82 3.10 -23.50
C GLU A 405 20.22 3.67 -23.28
N LEU A 406 21.23 2.78 -23.22
CA LEU A 406 22.63 3.16 -23.19
C LEU A 406 23.15 3.23 -24.64
N LEU A 407 23.57 4.42 -25.08
CA LEU A 407 24.17 4.60 -26.40
C LEU A 407 25.67 4.34 -26.40
N GLY A 408 26.36 4.65 -25.30
CA GLY A 408 27.79 4.47 -25.20
C GLY A 408 28.33 4.68 -23.78
N LEU A 409 29.48 4.09 -23.50
CA LEU A 409 30.20 4.24 -22.24
C LEU A 409 31.65 4.63 -22.53
N GLY A 410 32.01 5.87 -22.18
CA GLY A 410 33.39 6.32 -22.14
C GLY A 410 34.06 5.83 -20.86
N ARG A 411 35.00 4.89 -20.99
CA ARG A 411 35.82 4.40 -19.87
C ARG A 411 37.07 5.25 -19.74
N ASN A 412 37.45 5.58 -18.50
CA ASN A 412 38.73 6.23 -18.25
C ASN A 412 39.88 5.23 -18.54
N GLU A 413 40.85 5.62 -19.37
CA GLU A 413 41.90 4.72 -19.88
C GLU A 413 42.71 4.11 -18.73
N THR A 414 42.64 2.78 -18.56
CA THR A 414 43.62 2.02 -17.79
C THR A 414 44.08 0.83 -18.62
N THR A 415 45.39 0.74 -18.81
CA THR A 415 46.10 -0.28 -19.60
C THR A 415 46.19 -1.60 -18.84
N GLY A 416 45.52 -2.66 -19.34
CA GLY A 416 45.67 -4.05 -18.87
C GLY A 416 44.36 -4.84 -18.95
N GLY A 417 44.21 -5.71 -19.95
CA GLY A 417 42.93 -6.35 -20.29
C GLY A 417 42.87 -7.86 -20.04
N ASN A 418 41.82 -8.27 -19.32
CA ASN A 418 41.15 -9.59 -19.40
C ASN A 418 39.61 -9.39 -19.30
N SER A 419 39.11 -8.22 -19.71
CA SER A 419 37.77 -7.75 -19.35
C SER A 419 36.67 -8.23 -20.31
N THR A 420 35.53 -8.59 -19.72
CA THR A 420 34.25 -8.82 -20.39
C THR A 420 33.83 -7.60 -21.24
N GLY A 421 33.15 -7.88 -22.37
CA GLY A 421 32.82 -6.90 -23.43
C GLY A 421 32.08 -5.64 -22.95
N GLN A 422 31.99 -4.64 -23.83
CA GLN A 422 31.29 -3.39 -23.53
C GLN A 422 29.83 -3.66 -23.10
N PRO A 423 29.33 -3.02 -22.03
CA PRO A 423 27.95 -3.20 -21.57
C PRO A 423 26.99 -2.82 -22.69
N LYS A 424 25.97 -3.66 -22.90
CA LYS A 424 25.00 -3.48 -24.00
C LYS A 424 23.67 -2.91 -23.53
N LYS A 425 23.39 -2.99 -22.22
CA LYS A 425 22.14 -2.56 -21.62
C LYS A 425 22.37 -1.49 -20.56
N ILE A 426 21.37 -0.65 -20.32
CA ILE A 426 21.45 0.38 -19.28
C ILE A 426 21.54 -0.25 -17.90
N GLU A 427 20.87 -1.39 -17.69
CA GLU A 427 20.83 -2.13 -16.42
C GLU A 427 22.19 -2.71 -16.00
N ASP A 428 23.12 -2.87 -16.95
CA ASP A 428 24.50 -3.29 -16.67
C ASP A 428 25.30 -2.19 -15.95
N VAL A 429 24.83 -0.94 -16.08
CA VAL A 429 25.56 0.28 -15.68
C VAL A 429 24.82 1.04 -14.59
N PHE A 430 23.49 1.12 -14.67
CA PHE A 430 22.64 1.82 -13.72
C PHE A 430 21.41 1.00 -13.35
N ASN A 431 21.05 1.04 -12.08
CA ASN A 431 19.67 0.75 -11.66
C ASN A 431 18.82 1.97 -12.05
N VAL A 432 17.67 1.72 -12.66
CA VAL A 432 16.80 2.76 -13.21
C VAL A 432 15.44 2.72 -12.52
N VAL A 433 14.99 3.85 -11.99
CA VAL A 433 13.60 4.03 -11.54
C VAL A 433 12.94 5.10 -12.38
N LYS A 434 11.82 4.78 -13.03
CA LYS A 434 11.03 5.69 -13.86
C LYS A 434 9.71 5.97 -13.15
N THR A 435 9.20 7.19 -13.20
CA THR A 435 7.85 7.51 -12.71
C THR A 435 6.87 7.68 -13.86
N SER A 436 5.58 7.43 -13.62
CA SER A 436 4.53 7.96 -14.48
C SER A 436 4.62 9.49 -14.56
N PRO A 437 4.09 10.12 -15.61
CA PRO A 437 3.93 11.56 -15.64
C PRO A 437 3.11 12.05 -14.43
N ASN A 438 3.49 13.19 -13.89
CA ASN A 438 2.72 13.90 -12.88
C ASN A 438 2.77 15.40 -13.19
N GLU A 439 1.64 15.96 -13.61
CA GLU A 439 1.54 17.36 -14.06
C GLU A 439 2.59 17.70 -15.14
N GLY A 440 2.78 16.79 -16.10
CA GLY A 440 3.74 16.95 -17.20
C GLY A 440 5.20 16.65 -16.84
N VAL A 441 5.47 16.16 -15.63
CA VAL A 441 6.82 15.82 -15.17
C VAL A 441 7.03 14.32 -15.06
N ILE A 442 8.04 13.80 -15.77
CA ILE A 442 8.54 12.43 -15.62
C ILE A 442 9.88 12.49 -14.87
N LYS A 443 10.04 11.69 -13.81
CA LYS A 443 11.30 11.58 -13.06
C LYS A 443 11.99 10.27 -13.43
N ILE A 444 13.28 10.33 -13.75
CA ILE A 444 14.15 9.16 -13.94
C ILE A 444 15.26 9.22 -12.90
N VAL A 445 15.33 8.23 -12.03
CA VAL A 445 16.37 8.07 -11.02
C VAL A 445 17.39 7.07 -11.54
N LEU A 446 18.65 7.48 -11.54
CA LEU A 446 19.79 6.65 -11.91
C LEU A 446 20.65 6.39 -10.67
N ASN A 447 20.95 5.12 -10.41
CA ASN A 447 21.85 4.69 -9.35
C ASN A 447 22.96 3.81 -9.95
N PRO A 448 24.26 4.13 -9.75
CA PRO A 448 25.35 3.38 -10.36
C PRO A 448 25.33 1.90 -9.90
N ALA A 449 25.39 0.98 -10.87
CA ALA A 449 25.53 -0.44 -10.61
C ALA A 449 26.98 -0.79 -10.23
N LYS A 450 27.24 -2.04 -9.81
CA LYS A 450 28.58 -2.46 -9.33
C LYS A 450 29.70 -2.37 -10.38
N ASN A 451 29.36 -2.24 -11.67
CA ASN A 451 30.30 -2.40 -12.77
C ASN A 451 30.85 -1.09 -13.34
N ILE A 452 30.33 0.07 -12.91
CA ILE A 452 30.78 1.39 -13.37
C ILE A 452 31.78 2.03 -12.40
N ARG A 453 32.81 2.68 -12.93
CA ARG A 453 33.89 3.30 -12.15
C ARG A 453 33.70 4.82 -12.06
N VAL A 454 34.32 5.41 -11.05
CA VAL A 454 34.41 6.87 -10.93
C VAL A 454 35.14 7.45 -12.14
N GLY A 455 34.58 8.51 -12.71
CA GLY A 455 35.06 9.18 -13.91
C GLY A 455 34.44 8.66 -15.21
N ASP A 456 33.82 7.47 -15.20
CA ASP A 456 33.15 6.92 -16.38
C ASP A 456 31.99 7.83 -16.80
N THR A 457 31.84 8.03 -18.10
CA THR A 457 30.79 8.87 -18.69
C THR A 457 29.87 8.01 -19.54
N ALA A 458 28.57 8.02 -19.23
CA ALA A 458 27.57 7.25 -19.96
C ALA A 458 26.68 8.18 -20.80
N GLN A 459 26.52 7.83 -22.07
CA GLN A 459 25.58 8.49 -22.97
C GLN A 459 24.25 7.74 -22.93
N ILE A 460 23.19 8.42 -22.53
CA ILE A 460 21.86 7.84 -22.30
C ILE A 460 20.87 8.48 -23.27
N LYS A 461 20.01 7.66 -23.85
CA LYS A 461 18.85 8.07 -24.64
C LYS A 461 17.57 7.72 -23.90
N VAL A 462 16.68 8.71 -23.75
CA VAL A 462 15.33 8.51 -23.23
C VAL A 462 14.35 8.71 -24.37
N THR A 463 13.44 7.75 -24.56
CA THR A 463 12.43 7.77 -25.62
C THR A 463 11.06 7.68 -25.00
N LEU A 464 10.19 8.65 -25.26
CA LEU A 464 8.76 8.59 -24.95
C LEU A 464 8.01 8.32 -26.24
N SER A 465 7.28 7.20 -26.32
CA SER A 465 6.49 6.89 -27.51
C SER A 465 5.29 7.81 -27.63
N GLY A 466 4.90 8.15 -28.85
CA GLY A 466 3.71 8.92 -29.19
C GLY A 466 2.83 8.23 -30.23
N ALA A 467 1.80 8.93 -30.71
CA ALA A 467 0.93 8.44 -31.78
C ALA A 467 1.63 8.53 -33.15
N GLY A 468 2.44 7.51 -33.47
CA GLY A 468 3.14 7.40 -34.76
C GLY A 468 4.52 8.10 -34.82
N GLU A 469 4.93 8.81 -33.77
CA GLU A 469 6.25 9.43 -33.62
C GLU A 469 6.82 9.18 -32.22
N ASP A 470 8.14 9.04 -32.12
CA ASP A 470 8.87 8.87 -30.86
C ASP A 470 9.63 10.15 -30.49
N PHE A 471 9.50 10.58 -29.23
CA PHE A 471 10.18 11.77 -28.70
C PHE A 471 11.44 11.37 -27.94
N ASN A 472 12.60 11.80 -28.44
CA ASN A 472 13.90 11.36 -27.97
C ASN A 472 14.66 12.50 -27.30
N GLU A 473 15.31 12.22 -26.17
CA GLU A 473 16.23 13.12 -25.49
C GLU A 473 17.53 12.37 -25.19
N VAL A 474 18.67 12.90 -25.63
CA VAL A 474 20.01 12.27 -25.45
C VAL A 474 20.88 13.17 -24.59
N PHE A 475 21.51 12.61 -23.56
CA PHE A 475 22.37 13.37 -22.63
C PHE A 475 23.49 12.49 -22.06
N PHE A 476 24.49 13.15 -21.48
CA PHE A 476 25.61 12.49 -20.81
C PHE A 476 25.47 12.57 -19.29
N VAL A 477 25.83 11.50 -18.60
CA VAL A 477 25.99 11.50 -17.13
C VAL A 477 27.38 10.99 -16.78
N GLN A 478 27.97 11.53 -15.71
CA GLN A 478 29.28 11.12 -15.23
C GLN A 478 29.17 10.52 -13.84
N VAL A 479 29.86 9.41 -13.60
CA VAL A 479 29.96 8.84 -12.26
C VAL A 479 31.03 9.60 -11.49
N SER A 480 30.65 10.14 -10.33
CA SER A 480 31.57 10.84 -9.44
C SER A 480 31.93 9.97 -8.25
N ASP A 481 32.99 10.35 -7.54
CA ASP A 481 33.25 9.80 -6.22
C ASP A 481 32.00 9.92 -5.35
N GLN A 482 31.89 8.97 -4.43
CA GLN A 482 30.93 9.09 -3.35
C GLN A 482 31.18 10.45 -2.72
N GLU A 483 30.16 11.32 -2.70
CA GLU A 483 30.30 12.58 -1.98
C GLU A 483 30.81 12.19 -0.60
N LYS A 484 32.02 12.67 -0.24
CA LYS A 484 32.33 12.81 1.18
C LYS A 484 31.14 13.60 1.63
N LYS A 485 30.22 12.94 2.35
CA LYS A 485 29.47 13.64 3.36
C LYS A 485 30.60 14.32 4.10
N GLU A 486 30.84 15.60 3.82
CA GLU A 486 31.13 16.49 4.91
C GLU A 486 30.17 15.98 5.95
N SER A 487 30.72 15.49 7.04
CA SER A 487 29.99 15.70 8.25
C SER A 487 29.77 17.24 8.26
N LYS A 488 28.71 17.73 7.60
CA LYS A 488 27.50 18.03 8.35
C LYS A 488 27.47 16.96 9.42
N LYS A 489 28.26 17.20 10.50
CA LYS A 489 27.96 16.80 11.86
C LYS A 489 26.48 16.88 11.80
N SER A 490 25.81 15.73 11.76
CA SER A 490 24.40 15.70 11.42
C SER A 490 23.88 16.90 12.16
N GLN A 491 23.49 17.94 11.42
CA GLN A 491 22.46 18.77 11.96
C GLN A 491 21.32 17.76 11.81
N VAL A 492 21.28 16.78 12.75
CA VAL A 492 20.14 16.61 13.61
C VAL A 492 19.60 18.01 13.63
N SER A 493 18.55 18.23 12.85
CA SER A 493 17.74 19.41 13.03
C SER A 493 17.65 19.56 14.54
N VAL A 494 18.44 20.48 15.11
CA VAL A 494 18.48 20.77 16.56
C VAL A 494 17.22 21.58 16.92
N ASP A 495 16.18 21.40 16.11
CA ASP A 495 14.93 22.14 16.03
C ASP A 495 13.73 21.17 16.07
N GLU A 496 13.92 19.89 16.41
CA GLU A 496 12.80 19.14 16.99
C GLU A 496 12.91 19.20 18.51
N PRO A 497 12.06 19.97 19.21
CA PRO A 497 11.86 19.69 20.61
C PRO A 497 11.29 18.27 20.69
N ILE A 498 12.12 17.29 21.03
CA ILE A 498 11.63 15.97 21.43
C ILE A 498 11.05 16.14 22.84
N GLY A 499 9.82 16.64 22.84
CA GLY A 499 8.92 16.67 23.97
C GLY A 499 7.99 15.46 23.94
N LEU A 500 7.18 15.36 24.98
CA LEU A 500 6.05 14.43 25.05
C LEU A 500 5.13 14.59 23.81
N PRO A 501 4.32 13.57 23.45
CA PRO A 501 3.38 13.67 22.33
C PRO A 501 2.51 14.93 22.37
N GLU A 502 2.20 15.51 21.22
CA GLU A 502 1.36 16.71 21.19
C GLU A 502 -0.09 16.35 21.59
N CYS A 503 -0.66 17.08 22.54
CA CYS A 503 -2.09 16.97 22.87
C CYS A 503 -2.89 17.93 21.99
N ILE A 504 -3.75 17.39 21.12
CA ILE A 504 -4.59 18.19 20.22
C ILE A 504 -6.05 18.03 20.66
N ARG A 505 -6.69 19.15 21.02
CA ARG A 505 -8.12 19.18 21.33
C ARG A 505 -8.92 19.21 20.03
N VAL A 506 -9.91 18.34 19.94
CA VAL A 506 -10.77 18.20 18.77
C VAL A 506 -12.22 18.44 19.17
N TYR A 507 -12.93 19.23 18.37
CA TYR A 507 -14.31 19.63 18.62
C TYR A 507 -15.22 19.21 17.47
N GLU A 508 -16.52 19.14 17.73
CA GLU A 508 -17.52 18.88 16.69
C GLU A 508 -17.64 20.06 15.71
N THR A 509 -17.53 21.29 16.22
CA THR A 509 -17.68 22.54 15.46
C THR A 509 -16.42 23.37 15.52
N GLU A 510 -16.24 24.22 14.50
CA GLU A 510 -15.06 25.08 14.37
C GLU A 510 -14.90 26.04 15.56
N ARG A 511 -13.68 26.10 16.10
CA ARG A 511 -13.26 27.07 17.11
C ARG A 511 -11.86 27.56 16.75
N GLU A 512 -11.58 28.83 17.00
CA GLU A 512 -10.33 29.49 16.62
C GLU A 512 -9.11 28.68 17.09
N GLY A 513 -8.25 28.29 16.15
CA GLY A 513 -7.01 27.55 16.44
C GLY A 513 -7.15 26.07 16.83
N THR A 514 -8.33 25.45 16.63
CA THR A 514 -8.56 24.03 16.99
C THR A 514 -8.96 23.19 15.78
N LYS A 515 -8.93 21.85 15.91
CA LYS A 515 -9.37 20.92 14.85
C LYS A 515 -10.80 20.49 15.07
N THR A 516 -11.52 20.35 13.96
CA THR A 516 -12.86 19.78 13.96
C THR A 516 -12.85 18.28 13.71
N TRP A 517 -13.95 17.60 13.99
CA TRP A 517 -14.15 16.21 13.56
C TRP A 517 -14.01 16.10 12.04
N ALA A 518 -14.60 17.03 11.29
CA ALA A 518 -14.53 17.06 9.83
C ALA A 518 -13.08 17.15 9.30
N ASP A 519 -12.22 17.94 9.92
CA ASP A 519 -10.80 18.05 9.53
C ASP A 519 -10.07 16.72 9.64
N LEU A 520 -10.34 15.94 10.69
CA LEU A 520 -9.71 14.65 10.92
C LEU A 520 -10.33 13.55 10.05
N GLU A 521 -11.65 13.59 9.88
CA GLU A 521 -12.41 12.65 9.07
C GLU A 521 -12.02 12.70 7.59
N ASN A 522 -11.81 13.91 7.06
CA ASN A 522 -11.27 14.13 5.71
C ASN A 522 -9.89 13.48 5.48
N ASN A 523 -9.21 13.06 6.55
CA ASN A 523 -7.91 12.40 6.51
C ASN A 523 -7.96 10.94 7.01
N GLY A 524 -9.16 10.38 7.19
CA GLY A 524 -9.37 8.98 7.56
C GLY A 524 -9.38 8.70 9.06
N ILE A 525 -9.40 9.73 9.90
CA ILE A 525 -9.46 9.59 11.36
C ILE A 525 -10.89 9.82 11.84
N GLU A 526 -11.57 8.75 12.25
CA GLU A 526 -12.97 8.77 12.67
C GLU A 526 -13.16 9.36 14.09
N PHE A 527 -14.04 10.35 14.19
CA PHE A 527 -14.53 10.93 15.44
C PHE A 527 -16.06 10.94 15.49
N ASN A 528 -16.62 10.64 16.66
CA ASN A 528 -18.04 10.81 16.97
C ASN A 528 -18.16 10.95 18.49
N TYR A 529 -19.39 11.06 19.00
CA TYR A 529 -19.65 11.21 20.43
C TYR A 529 -19.06 10.10 21.32
N ASP A 530 -18.90 8.89 20.79
CA ASP A 530 -18.37 7.75 21.55
C ASP A 530 -16.84 7.67 21.51
N VAL A 531 -16.19 8.34 20.55
CA VAL A 531 -14.72 8.40 20.47
C VAL A 531 -14.19 9.39 21.50
N ILE A 532 -13.43 8.90 22.49
CA ILE A 532 -12.86 9.75 23.55
C ILE A 532 -11.53 10.37 23.11
N MET A 533 -10.66 9.57 22.52
CA MET A 533 -9.36 10.00 22.03
C MET A 533 -8.89 9.13 20.87
N HIS A 534 -7.93 9.63 20.10
CA HIS A 534 -7.25 8.91 19.05
C HIS A 534 -5.74 9.10 19.17
N PRO A 535 -4.96 8.05 19.47
CA PRO A 535 -3.51 8.14 19.55
C PRO A 535 -2.91 7.94 18.15
N PHE A 536 -2.16 8.93 17.68
CA PHE A 536 -1.45 8.86 16.40
C PHE A 536 0.02 8.53 16.63
N ALA A 537 0.42 7.35 16.16
CA ALA A 537 1.78 6.86 16.27
C ALA A 537 2.37 6.57 14.88
N GLU A 538 3.63 6.90 14.70
CA GLU A 538 4.38 6.66 13.47
C GLU A 538 5.72 5.99 13.81
N SER A 539 6.08 4.91 13.11
CA SER A 539 7.28 4.10 13.43
C SER A 539 7.35 3.70 14.91
N ASP A 540 6.21 3.30 15.48
CA ASP A 540 6.02 3.00 16.91
C ASP A 540 6.27 4.17 17.87
N ARG A 541 6.50 5.39 17.39
CA ARG A 541 6.60 6.59 18.23
C ARG A 541 5.23 7.27 18.29
N LEU A 542 4.68 7.40 19.49
CA LEU A 542 3.49 8.21 19.70
C LEU A 542 3.85 9.68 19.44
N GLU A 543 3.26 10.28 18.42
CA GLU A 543 3.52 11.67 18.04
C GLU A 543 2.45 12.60 18.58
N LYS A 544 1.17 12.20 18.49
CA LYS A 544 0.02 13.04 18.86
C LYS A 544 -1.05 12.24 19.57
N ILE A 545 -1.78 12.89 20.46
CA ILE A 545 -3.00 12.38 21.07
C ILE A 545 -4.11 13.40 20.78
N TYR A 546 -5.06 12.99 19.94
CA TYR A 546 -6.26 13.77 19.66
C TYR A 546 -7.29 13.48 20.74
N VAL A 547 -7.77 14.49 21.48
CA VAL A 547 -8.74 14.35 22.57
C VAL A 547 -10.07 14.97 22.14
N ASN A 548 -11.14 14.18 22.16
CA ASN A 548 -12.48 14.65 21.80
C ASN A 548 -13.09 15.46 22.96
N MET A 549 -13.26 16.76 22.74
CA MET A 549 -13.84 17.69 23.71
C MET A 549 -15.37 17.75 23.66
N ASP A 550 -15.98 17.05 22.72
CA ASP A 550 -17.43 16.92 22.59
C ASP A 550 -17.90 15.47 22.85
N SER A 551 -17.06 14.64 23.47
CA SER A 551 -17.41 13.26 23.78
C SER A 551 -18.62 13.15 24.73
N SER A 552 -19.38 12.06 24.61
CA SER A 552 -20.53 11.75 25.47
C SER A 552 -20.12 11.68 26.94
N VAL A 553 -18.92 11.15 27.22
CA VAL A 553 -18.35 11.06 28.57
C VAL A 553 -18.15 12.44 29.19
N LEU A 554 -17.54 13.39 28.46
CA LEU A 554 -17.33 14.75 28.98
C LEU A 554 -18.66 15.51 29.10
N LYS A 555 -19.54 15.40 28.10
CA LYS A 555 -20.88 16.02 28.15
C LYS A 555 -21.70 15.53 29.35
N ASN A 556 -21.68 14.22 29.62
CA ASN A 556 -22.35 13.61 30.77
C ASN A 556 -21.71 13.96 32.12
N TYR A 557 -20.40 14.21 32.16
CA TYR A 557 -19.73 14.68 33.36
C TYR A 557 -20.10 16.14 33.66
N ARG A 558 -20.06 17.01 32.64
CA ARG A 558 -20.46 18.41 32.77
C ARG A 558 -21.92 18.57 33.22
N SER A 559 -22.85 17.75 32.72
CA SER A 559 -24.26 17.86 33.10
C SER A 559 -24.55 17.57 34.58
N LYS A 560 -23.62 16.91 35.30
CA LYS A 560 -23.71 16.66 36.74
C LYS A 560 -23.13 17.80 37.60
N LEU A 561 -22.33 18.68 37.00
CA LEU A 561 -21.75 19.82 37.71
C LEU A 561 -22.81 20.92 37.82
N LYS A 562 -22.99 21.44 39.03
CA LYS A 562 -24.01 22.46 39.34
C LYS A 562 -23.47 23.90 39.27
N GLY A 563 -22.21 24.11 38.90
CA GLY A 563 -21.59 25.45 38.87
C GLY A 563 -21.43 26.04 37.48
N GLY A 564 -21.17 27.35 37.46
CA GLY A 564 -21.01 28.15 36.24
C GLY A 564 -19.74 27.84 35.44
N ILE A 565 -19.39 28.76 34.54
CA ILE A 565 -18.33 28.62 33.52
C ILE A 565 -17.00 28.11 34.10
N GLU A 566 -16.58 28.59 35.27
CA GLU A 566 -15.33 28.18 35.93
C GLU A 566 -15.26 26.68 36.27
N GLN A 567 -16.36 26.06 36.68
CA GLN A 567 -16.37 24.62 36.98
C GLN A 567 -16.25 23.77 35.71
N TYR A 568 -16.77 24.26 34.58
CA TYR A 568 -16.60 23.59 33.29
C TYR A 568 -15.16 23.67 32.79
N GLU A 569 -14.46 24.79 32.98
CA GLU A 569 -13.04 24.90 32.62
C GLU A 569 -12.15 23.96 33.45
N ILE A 570 -12.44 23.81 34.75
CA ILE A 570 -11.73 22.86 35.62
C ILE A 570 -12.00 21.41 35.16
N ALA A 571 -13.26 21.09 34.85
CA ALA A 571 -13.64 19.78 34.33
C ALA A 571 -12.92 19.45 33.00
N ASP A 572 -12.82 20.41 32.10
CA ASP A 572 -12.12 20.25 30.82
C ASP A 572 -10.63 20.00 30.99
N LYS A 573 -9.97 20.79 31.85
CA LYS A 573 -8.56 20.60 32.18
C LYS A 573 -8.33 19.23 32.81
N ARG A 574 -9.20 18.79 33.73
CA ARG A 574 -9.13 17.45 34.34
C ARG A 574 -9.30 16.34 33.30
N TYR A 575 -10.30 16.46 32.44
CA TYR A 575 -10.58 15.48 31.38
C TYR A 575 -9.41 15.34 30.41
N VAL A 576 -8.94 16.44 29.84
CA VAL A 576 -7.81 16.45 28.89
C VAL A 576 -6.58 15.84 29.54
N SER A 577 -6.25 16.26 30.77
CA SER A 577 -5.08 15.74 31.48
C SER A 577 -5.18 14.24 31.74
N ALA A 578 -6.31 13.77 32.28
CA ALA A 578 -6.51 12.36 32.57
C ALA A 578 -6.42 11.50 31.30
N VAL A 579 -7.12 11.90 30.24
CA VAL A 579 -7.10 11.17 28.96
C VAL A 579 -5.70 11.15 28.36
N TYR A 580 -5.03 12.29 28.31
CA TYR A 580 -3.69 12.42 27.75
C TYR A 580 -2.66 11.56 28.50
N PHE A 581 -2.57 11.69 29.82
CA PHE A 581 -1.57 10.96 30.61
C PHE A 581 -1.80 9.47 30.64
N HIS A 582 -3.06 9.02 30.80
CA HIS A 582 -3.34 7.59 30.80
C HIS A 582 -3.05 6.97 29.42
N THR A 583 -3.37 7.67 28.33
CA THR A 583 -2.99 7.24 26.98
C THR A 583 -1.47 7.12 26.85
N LEU A 584 -0.73 8.14 27.29
CA LEU A 584 0.72 8.16 27.29
C LEU A 584 1.30 6.97 28.08
N PHE A 585 0.90 6.78 29.34
CA PHE A 585 1.42 5.72 30.20
C PHE A 585 1.08 4.34 29.67
N LEU A 586 -0.17 4.09 29.28
CA LEU A 586 -0.58 2.79 28.74
C LEU A 586 0.18 2.46 27.46
N TYR A 587 0.32 3.42 26.54
CA TYR A 587 1.11 3.25 25.33
C TYR A 587 2.56 2.86 25.66
N THR A 588 3.17 3.59 26.58
CA THR A 588 4.57 3.41 27.01
C THR A 588 4.80 2.06 27.70
N ILE A 589 3.89 1.66 28.60
CA ILE A 589 3.97 0.39 29.33
C ILE A 589 3.79 -0.80 28.38
N ILE A 590 2.77 -0.76 27.51
CA ILE A 590 2.50 -1.87 26.60
C ILE A 590 3.64 -2.03 25.59
N LYS A 591 4.18 -0.91 25.10
CA LYS A 591 5.31 -0.90 24.17
C LYS A 591 6.60 -1.41 24.82
N SER A 592 6.96 -0.92 26.01
CA SER A 592 8.18 -1.35 26.72
C SER A 592 8.19 -2.85 27.03
N ARG A 593 7.02 -3.42 27.31
CA ARG A 593 6.85 -4.87 27.56
C ARG A 593 6.75 -5.74 26.31
N LYS A 594 6.75 -5.14 25.11
CA LYS A 594 6.66 -5.83 23.82
C LYS A 594 5.46 -6.79 23.71
N TYR A 595 4.32 -6.40 24.26
CA TYR A 595 3.11 -7.22 24.12
C TYR A 595 2.61 -7.23 22.66
N SER A 596 2.15 -8.39 22.22
CA SER A 596 1.34 -8.55 21.00
C SER A 596 -0.13 -8.57 21.37
N LEU A 597 -0.94 -7.73 20.72
CA LEU A 597 -2.38 -7.66 20.95
C LEU A 597 -3.12 -8.47 19.87
N GLN A 598 -4.04 -9.34 20.29
CA GLN A 598 -4.93 -10.11 19.42
C GLN A 598 -6.36 -10.04 19.97
N GLN A 599 -7.36 -10.09 19.08
CA GLN A 599 -8.77 -10.02 19.46
C GLN A 599 -9.53 -11.23 18.91
N GLY A 600 -10.05 -12.09 19.79
CA GLY A 600 -10.77 -13.30 19.38
C GLY A 600 -9.85 -14.39 18.79
N GLU A 601 -10.40 -15.24 17.93
CA GLU A 601 -9.67 -16.32 17.23
C GLU A 601 -8.99 -15.88 15.92
N THR A 602 -9.01 -14.59 15.59
CA THR A 602 -8.32 -14.09 14.39
C THR A 602 -6.83 -13.94 14.67
N ASP A 603 -5.99 -14.55 13.82
CA ASP A 603 -4.53 -14.46 13.87
C ASP A 603 -3.96 -13.05 13.54
N GLU A 604 -4.82 -12.06 13.28
CA GLU A 604 -4.37 -10.72 12.92
C GLU A 604 -3.99 -9.90 14.15
N PRO A 605 -2.73 -9.43 14.26
CA PRO A 605 -2.30 -8.59 15.37
C PRO A 605 -2.98 -7.23 15.28
N ARG A 606 -3.56 -6.80 16.40
CA ARG A 606 -4.21 -5.50 16.52
C ARG A 606 -3.18 -4.41 16.81
N GLU A 607 -3.36 -3.23 16.20
CA GLU A 607 -2.50 -2.09 16.50
C GLU A 607 -2.77 -1.52 17.89
N LEU A 608 -1.70 -1.12 18.57
CA LEU A 608 -1.77 -0.53 19.91
C LEU A 608 -2.67 0.71 19.94
N SER A 609 -2.63 1.54 18.88
CA SER A 609 -3.46 2.74 18.80
C SER A 609 -4.95 2.42 18.78
N GLU A 610 -5.35 1.40 18.01
CA GLU A 610 -6.75 0.95 17.94
C GLU A 610 -7.20 0.33 19.26
N PHE A 611 -6.35 -0.48 19.89
CA PHE A 611 -6.64 -1.06 21.21
C PHE A 611 -6.87 0.02 22.27
N LEU A 612 -6.00 1.04 22.32
CA LEU A 612 -6.15 2.13 23.28
C LEU A 612 -7.43 2.94 22.99
N LYS A 613 -7.74 3.20 21.72
CA LYS A 613 -9.00 3.86 21.33
C LYS A 613 -10.18 3.11 21.93
N ASP A 614 -10.30 1.82 21.67
CA ASP A 614 -11.40 0.98 22.19
C ASP A 614 -11.44 0.93 23.72
N LEU A 615 -10.29 0.81 24.38
CA LEU A 615 -10.22 0.77 25.85
C LEU A 615 -10.86 2.02 26.46
N PHE A 616 -10.57 3.20 25.89
CA PHE A 616 -11.16 4.45 26.36
C PHE A 616 -12.66 4.58 26.06
N GLN A 617 -13.14 3.99 24.96
CA GLN A 617 -14.57 3.94 24.62
C GLN A 617 -15.37 3.07 25.61
N ASN A 618 -14.77 1.99 26.11
CA ASN A 618 -15.43 0.96 26.92
C ASN A 618 -15.39 1.24 28.44
N HIS A 619 -15.95 2.38 28.86
CA HIS A 619 -16.09 2.84 30.27
C HIS A 619 -14.84 3.40 30.97
N TYR A 620 -13.63 3.17 30.45
CA TYR A 620 -12.39 3.62 31.11
C TYR A 620 -12.34 5.14 31.31
N ALA A 621 -12.72 5.93 30.29
CA ALA A 621 -12.77 7.39 30.41
C ALA A 621 -13.78 7.88 31.46
N SER A 622 -14.93 7.20 31.57
CA SER A 622 -15.94 7.51 32.59
C SER A 622 -15.41 7.22 34.00
N PHE A 623 -14.67 6.12 34.17
CA PHE A 623 -13.99 5.83 35.43
C PHE A 623 -12.99 6.94 35.79
N LEU A 624 -12.14 7.38 34.87
CA LEU A 624 -11.14 8.43 35.13
C LEU A 624 -11.74 9.76 35.60
N LEU A 625 -12.94 10.12 35.10
CA LEU A 625 -13.62 11.36 35.48
C LEU A 625 -14.37 11.26 36.80
N ASN A 626 -15.02 10.13 37.06
CA ASN A 626 -15.88 9.96 38.23
C ASN A 626 -15.11 9.41 39.46
N PHE A 627 -13.94 8.82 39.27
CA PHE A 627 -13.11 8.32 40.36
C PHE A 627 -12.33 9.50 40.99
N GLY A 628 -12.78 9.96 42.15
CA GLY A 628 -12.09 10.94 42.98
C GLY A 628 -11.24 10.25 44.03
N LEU A 629 -9.91 10.27 43.88
CA LEU A 629 -9.00 9.90 44.96
C LEU A 629 -9.24 10.77 46.19
N ASP A 630 -9.63 12.03 46.01
CA ASP A 630 -9.88 12.98 47.08
C ASP A 630 -11.01 12.51 48.02
N GLN A 631 -12.12 12.01 47.48
CA GLN A 631 -13.24 11.47 48.27
C GLN A 631 -12.92 10.13 48.93
N LEU A 632 -12.03 9.35 48.32
CA LEU A 632 -11.66 8.03 48.80
C LEU A 632 -10.61 8.15 49.92
N ILE A 633 -9.71 9.12 49.84
CA ILE A 633 -8.78 9.50 50.91
C ILE A 633 -9.52 10.20 52.06
N GLU A 634 -10.47 11.09 51.79
CA GLU A 634 -11.39 11.66 52.81
C GLU A 634 -12.26 10.61 53.50
N SER A 635 -12.42 9.41 52.91
CA SER A 635 -13.14 8.28 53.54
C SER A 635 -12.25 7.35 54.36
N PHE A 636 -10.93 7.56 54.32
CA PHE A 636 -9.92 6.82 55.10
C PHE A 636 -9.36 7.63 56.28
N ASP A 637 -9.67 8.93 56.36
CA ASP A 637 -9.57 9.75 57.58
C ASP A 637 -10.91 9.75 58.34
#